data_AF-A0AAJ0FZ55-F1
#
_entry.id   AF-A0AAJ0FZ55-F1
#
_cell.length_a   1.000
_cell.length_b   1.000
_cell.length_c   1.000
_cell.angle_alpha   90.00
_cell.angle_beta   90.00
_cell.angle_gamma   90.00
#
_symmetry.space_group_name_H-M   'P 1'
#
loop_
_entity.id
_entity.type
_entity.pdbx_description
1 polymer ?
#
loop_
_entity_poly.entity_id
_entity_poly.type
_entity_poly.pdbx_seq_one_letter_code
_entity_poly.pdbx_strand_id
1 'polypeptide(L)'
;MWSITAALLLSARLVLAAINIDGSQAVEPAYENDFSPISDISTYQIDQHECPLPCVDYSNPHSWIPYSSVGRLKRCQQPMLLQFSVSQPLSDPQSNIIIRSCTLNPAEHGSIMASAAEAASIVENPKKLDESAKYGGLESTSVACSTSGMQLPGKIEVVTSTRKTPNSSDAVDLLKGMRQFFAAKDNCDEKFLFGYHNQFVAGVYIGEHITKSTADSALAALSKQLQSDNSVPDQAIVQYYDNGRQPDSIFGIFIDNNRNLSAVQQTILGWSQGNYANGVLGSKGVQSGAKLFGVVQHNGTSSGNGTSLTSNLISRLLRTQIRPVNRADKRAVCRSVQVVEHDTCAILAERCGITPYAFSKFNSKPNFCSTLQPRDTACCSSGSVPKPDSPQAGPDGSCASHLIRNGDSCFAVSKKYGVTVEDLEKWNKGKTWAWTECKDMLVGYSMCVSKGTPPMPPPQMGTQCGPLVPGTKPPTNSSVSLADLNPCPLKACCSNWGFCGVFPGHCAINAPEGGGPGTKKKGFQSTCISNCETKIKQNSGPPVSFQRIGYYESFNLERECLWLKAKNANTDGTYTHIHWGFASIDPNTWMPVVNNTKNQWSSFKELTGVKKILSFGGWAYSTEPATYNIIRSAIIDNRNTFAANLAKFAKDEGFDGIDIDWEYPGVSIQAMHPWASKRSSDDCTQAPDILVGGKPIGQKRDGIDYLKFLTVLKKQLGPEKSVSIAAPASFWYLQAFPIDRIAAVVDYIVYMTYDLHGQWDYGNVNAFDSCASGKCIRSHGEIELSRVIRNVSHAPLS
;
A
#
# COMPACT_ATOMS: atom_id res chain seq x y z
N MET A 1 -1.77 61.53 28.37
CA MET A 1 -1.85 60.91 27.02
C MET A 1 -1.16 59.55 27.13
N TRP A 2 -1.84 58.44 27.48
CA TRP A 2 -2.64 57.54 26.60
C TRP A 2 -1.84 57.12 25.36
N SER A 3 -1.57 55.83 25.05
CA SER A 3 -2.44 54.62 25.06
C SER A 3 -1.58 53.36 25.29
N ILE A 4 -1.93 52.37 26.13
CA ILE A 4 -2.85 51.22 25.96
C ILE A 4 -2.75 50.50 24.61
N THR A 5 -2.20 49.27 24.63
CA THR A 5 -2.64 48.15 23.80
C THR A 5 -2.68 46.89 24.67
N ALA A 6 -3.83 46.20 24.63
CA ALA A 6 -4.14 44.97 25.35
C ALA A 6 -4.55 43.88 24.34
N ALA A 7 -4.46 42.62 24.79
CA ALA A 7 -4.98 41.37 24.19
C ALA A 7 -4.05 40.73 23.13
N LEU A 8 -3.77 39.42 23.12
CA LEU A 8 -4.56 38.26 23.56
C LEU A 8 -3.68 37.22 24.28
N LEU A 9 -4.04 36.90 25.54
CA LEU A 9 -3.70 35.63 26.17
C LEU A 9 -4.67 34.58 25.62
N LEU A 10 -4.26 33.84 24.58
CA LEU A 10 -4.87 32.56 24.25
C LEU A 10 -4.55 31.59 25.39
N SER A 11 -5.58 31.29 26.18
CA SER A 11 -5.53 30.32 27.26
C SER A 11 -5.34 28.91 26.69
N ALA A 12 -4.10 28.54 26.38
CA ALA A 12 -3.71 27.14 26.29
C ALA A 12 -3.90 26.53 27.68
N ARG A 13 -5.02 25.84 27.90
CA ARG A 13 -5.23 25.05 29.12
C ARG A 13 -4.24 23.89 29.09
N LEU A 14 -3.06 24.11 29.70
CA LEU A 14 -2.07 23.08 30.02
C LEU A 14 -2.76 21.94 30.79
N VAL A 15 -2.88 20.78 30.16
CA VAL A 15 -3.08 19.51 30.85
C VAL A 15 -1.69 19.06 31.28
N LEU A 16 -1.38 19.20 32.58
CA LEU A 16 -0.11 18.76 33.17
C LEU A 16 0.07 17.25 32.94
N ALA A 17 1.29 16.86 32.55
CA ALA A 17 1.69 15.48 32.30
C ALA A 17 1.48 14.56 33.52
N ALA A 18 1.36 13.26 33.27
CA ALA A 18 1.52 12.25 34.31
C ALA A 18 2.96 12.30 34.85
N ILE A 19 3.08 12.48 36.16
CA ILE A 19 4.35 12.54 36.88
C ILE A 19 4.52 11.19 37.58
N ASN A 20 5.66 10.55 37.41
CA ASN A 20 6.07 9.36 38.17
C ASN A 20 6.05 9.65 39.67
N ILE A 21 6.03 8.61 40.50
CA ILE A 21 6.07 8.72 41.98
C ILE A 21 7.32 9.50 42.44
N ASP A 22 8.40 9.46 41.66
CA ASP A 22 9.67 10.16 41.93
C ASP A 22 9.71 11.62 41.43
N GLY A 23 8.63 12.15 40.87
CA GLY A 23 8.58 13.52 40.36
C GLY A 23 9.09 13.67 38.92
N SER A 24 9.55 12.60 38.28
CA SER A 24 9.98 12.63 36.87
C SER A 24 8.79 12.57 35.90
N GLN A 25 8.94 13.15 34.72
CA GLN A 25 7.90 13.14 33.70
C GLN A 25 7.84 11.77 33.04
N ALA A 26 6.74 11.04 33.26
CA ALA A 26 6.57 9.66 32.76
C ALA A 26 6.40 9.62 31.23
N VAL A 27 5.68 10.61 30.68
CA VAL A 27 5.44 10.79 29.25
C VAL A 27 5.22 12.28 28.95
N GLU A 28 5.52 12.72 27.73
CA GLU A 28 5.19 14.08 27.31
C GLU A 28 3.67 14.35 27.39
N PRO A 29 3.23 15.58 27.73
CA PRO A 29 1.81 15.91 27.83
C PRO A 29 1.16 15.77 26.46
N ALA A 30 -0.04 15.22 26.38
CA ALA A 30 -0.78 15.18 25.13
C ALA A 30 -1.25 16.59 24.72
N TYR A 31 -0.68 17.14 23.65
CA TYR A 31 -1.06 18.45 23.08
C TYR A 31 -2.24 18.33 22.08
N GLU A 32 -2.86 19.47 21.70
CA GLU A 32 -3.96 19.46 20.72
C GLU A 32 -3.56 18.89 19.34
N ASN A 33 -2.28 18.99 19.01
CA ASN A 33 -1.68 18.50 17.76
C ASN A 33 -0.84 17.25 17.98
N ASP A 34 -1.10 16.49 19.05
CA ASP A 34 -0.27 15.35 19.39
C ASP A 34 -0.61 14.15 18.50
N PHE A 35 0.22 13.96 17.50
CA PHE A 35 0.17 12.83 16.59
C PHE A 35 0.78 11.60 17.26
N SER A 36 0.15 11.10 18.33
CA SER A 36 0.30 9.67 18.62
C SER A 36 -0.04 8.95 17.32
N PRO A 37 0.77 7.97 16.85
CA PRO A 37 0.43 7.18 15.69
C PRO A 37 -0.75 6.28 16.09
N ILE A 38 -1.93 6.86 16.20
CA ILE A 38 -3.19 6.15 16.27
C ILE A 38 -3.64 5.94 14.84
N SER A 39 -4.21 4.76 14.56
CA SER A 39 -4.69 4.45 13.22
C SER A 39 -5.77 5.45 12.82
N ASP A 40 -5.71 5.93 11.57
CA ASP A 40 -6.82 6.66 10.98
C ASP A 40 -7.95 5.67 10.69
N ILE A 41 -9.19 6.02 11.04
CA ILE A 41 -10.39 5.22 10.78
C ILE A 41 -10.67 5.00 9.29
N SER A 42 -10.11 5.85 8.43
CA SER A 42 -10.16 5.76 6.96
C SER A 42 -9.02 4.93 6.37
N THR A 43 -8.12 4.41 7.20
CA THR A 43 -6.97 3.63 6.75
C THR A 43 -7.44 2.35 6.06
N TYR A 44 -7.02 2.17 4.80
CA TYR A 44 -7.26 0.93 4.09
C TYR A 44 -6.34 -0.18 4.64
N GLN A 45 -6.93 -1.07 5.44
CA GLN A 45 -6.22 -2.24 5.97
C GLN A 45 -6.29 -3.39 4.98
N ILE A 46 -5.14 -3.69 4.38
CA ILE A 46 -5.05 -4.65 3.28
C ILE A 46 -5.52 -6.05 3.69
N ASP A 47 -5.33 -6.47 4.94
CA ASP A 47 -5.74 -7.80 5.42
C ASP A 47 -7.23 -7.91 5.70
N GLN A 48 -7.89 -6.79 5.99
CA GLN A 48 -9.32 -6.76 6.30
C GLN A 48 -10.20 -6.69 5.05
N HIS A 49 -9.67 -6.31 3.88
CA HIS A 49 -10.50 -6.16 2.68
C HIS A 49 -10.32 -7.32 1.70
N GLU A 50 -11.40 -7.85 1.12
CA GLU A 50 -11.29 -8.89 0.08
C GLU A 50 -10.77 -8.33 -1.24
N CYS A 51 -11.22 -7.12 -1.58
CA CYS A 51 -10.94 -6.41 -2.82
C CYS A 51 -10.11 -5.12 -2.59
N PRO A 52 -9.25 -4.73 -3.55
CA PRO A 52 -8.57 -3.43 -3.52
C PRO A 52 -9.57 -2.29 -3.66
N LEU A 53 -9.14 -1.07 -3.33
CA LEU A 53 -9.93 0.14 -3.62
C LEU A 53 -10.19 0.28 -5.14
N PRO A 54 -11.24 1.00 -5.55
CA PRO A 54 -11.49 1.20 -6.97
C PRO A 54 -10.43 2.01 -7.68
N CYS A 55 -10.45 1.90 -9.00
CA CYS A 55 -9.59 2.66 -9.89
C CYS A 55 -9.97 4.14 -9.84
N VAL A 56 -9.18 4.91 -9.09
CA VAL A 56 -9.35 6.36 -8.87
C VAL A 56 -8.57 7.19 -9.89
N ASP A 57 -7.34 6.79 -10.21
CA ASP A 57 -6.51 7.43 -11.24
C ASP A 57 -5.92 6.36 -12.17
N TYR A 58 -6.44 6.33 -13.41
CA TYR A 58 -5.97 5.43 -14.45
C TYR A 58 -4.58 5.80 -15.00
N SER A 59 -4.13 7.03 -14.75
CA SER A 59 -2.84 7.52 -15.20
C SER A 59 -1.69 7.17 -14.25
N ASN A 60 -2.01 6.89 -12.98
CA ASN A 60 -1.04 6.66 -11.93
C ASN A 60 -1.30 5.33 -11.21
N PRO A 61 -0.72 4.21 -11.66
CA PRO A 61 -0.86 2.93 -10.97
C PRO A 61 -0.37 2.94 -9.51
N HIS A 62 0.49 3.88 -9.09
CA HIS A 62 0.90 4.00 -7.68
C HIS A 62 -0.24 4.43 -6.75
N SER A 63 -1.32 4.99 -7.31
CA SER A 63 -2.56 5.25 -6.59
C SER A 63 -3.39 3.98 -6.33
N TRP A 64 -3.01 2.84 -6.91
CA TRP A 64 -3.70 1.56 -6.75
C TRP A 64 -3.08 0.74 -5.61
N ILE A 65 -3.86 -0.15 -5.01
CA ILE A 65 -3.42 -0.97 -3.86
C ILE A 65 -2.44 -2.05 -4.33
N PRO A 66 -1.21 -2.11 -3.77
CA PRO A 66 -0.23 -3.12 -4.14
C PRO A 66 -0.44 -4.43 -3.37
N TYR A 67 -0.45 -5.54 -4.10
CA TYR A 67 -0.40 -6.90 -3.57
C TYR A 67 0.92 -7.58 -3.90
N SER A 68 1.41 -8.41 -2.99
CA SER A 68 2.64 -9.19 -3.16
C SER A 68 2.38 -10.65 -3.57
N SER A 69 1.12 -11.05 -3.81
CA SER A 69 0.79 -12.43 -4.17
C SER A 69 -0.43 -12.53 -5.07
N VAL A 70 -0.33 -13.38 -6.11
CA VAL A 70 -1.46 -13.77 -6.98
C VAL A 70 -2.56 -14.45 -6.16
N GLY A 71 -2.21 -15.14 -5.07
CA GLY A 71 -3.18 -15.75 -4.17
C GLY A 71 -4.15 -14.74 -3.57
N ARG A 72 -3.71 -13.48 -3.37
CA ARG A 72 -4.55 -12.39 -2.85
C ARG A 72 -5.66 -12.01 -3.82
N LEU A 73 -5.38 -12.01 -5.12
CA LEU A 73 -6.34 -11.68 -6.18
C LEU A 73 -7.57 -12.60 -6.18
N LYS A 74 -7.38 -13.87 -5.79
CA LYS A 74 -8.46 -14.88 -5.76
C LYS A 74 -9.55 -14.59 -4.71
N ARG A 75 -9.25 -13.75 -3.71
CA ARG A 75 -10.21 -13.40 -2.65
C ARG A 75 -11.21 -12.35 -3.13
N CYS A 76 -10.84 -11.53 -4.10
CA CYS A 76 -11.72 -10.50 -4.62
C CYS A 76 -12.69 -11.07 -5.66
N GLN A 77 -13.99 -10.83 -5.45
CA GLN A 77 -15.07 -11.27 -6.35
C GLN A 77 -15.44 -10.19 -7.39
N GLN A 78 -14.76 -9.04 -7.38
CA GLN A 78 -14.97 -7.96 -8.33
C GLN A 78 -13.96 -7.98 -9.48
N PRO A 79 -14.31 -7.40 -10.64
CA PRO A 79 -13.35 -7.20 -11.72
C PRO A 79 -12.29 -6.17 -11.33
N MET A 80 -11.03 -6.54 -11.55
CA MET A 80 -9.86 -5.74 -11.18
C MET A 80 -8.93 -5.49 -12.37
N LEU A 81 -8.37 -4.29 -12.43
CA LEU A 81 -7.21 -3.99 -13.27
C LEU A 81 -5.93 -4.23 -12.47
N LEU A 82 -4.91 -4.74 -13.15
CA LEU A 82 -3.62 -5.08 -12.56
C LEU A 82 -2.47 -4.50 -13.38
N GLN A 83 -1.48 -3.95 -12.68
CA GLN A 83 -0.21 -3.48 -13.23
C GLN A 83 0.94 -4.15 -12.47
N PHE A 84 1.80 -4.85 -13.21
CA PHE A 84 2.99 -5.53 -12.67
C PHE A 84 4.03 -5.77 -13.78
N SER A 85 5.25 -6.13 -13.40
CA SER A 85 6.32 -6.42 -14.34
C SER A 85 6.04 -7.68 -15.16
N VAL A 86 6.26 -7.65 -16.49
CA VAL A 86 6.14 -8.88 -17.30
C VAL A 86 7.41 -9.72 -17.26
N SER A 87 8.55 -9.15 -16.85
CA SER A 87 9.83 -9.85 -16.77
C SER A 87 10.04 -10.64 -15.48
N GLN A 88 9.18 -10.44 -14.47
CA GLN A 88 9.23 -11.16 -13.19
C GLN A 88 8.18 -12.28 -13.19
N PRO A 89 8.57 -13.56 -13.32
CA PRO A 89 7.61 -14.65 -13.48
C PRO A 89 6.69 -14.79 -12.27
N LEU A 90 5.38 -14.67 -12.48
CA LEU A 90 4.37 -14.89 -11.42
C LEU A 90 4.32 -16.34 -10.92
N SER A 91 4.79 -17.28 -11.74
CA SER A 91 4.87 -18.71 -11.39
C SER A 91 6.09 -19.05 -10.53
N ASP A 92 7.08 -18.17 -10.44
CA ASP A 92 8.26 -18.38 -9.60
C ASP A 92 8.03 -17.76 -8.21
N PRO A 93 7.96 -18.56 -7.13
CA PRO A 93 7.81 -18.04 -5.78
C PRO A 93 9.00 -17.19 -5.29
N GLN A 94 10.15 -17.25 -5.98
CA GLN A 94 11.34 -16.46 -5.68
C GLN A 94 11.29 -15.05 -6.30
N SER A 95 10.39 -14.81 -7.26
CA SER A 95 10.24 -13.52 -7.93
C SER A 95 9.89 -12.39 -6.97
N ASN A 96 10.41 -11.18 -7.27
CA ASN A 96 10.08 -9.98 -6.51
C ASN A 96 8.80 -9.31 -7.05
N ILE A 97 7.63 -9.83 -6.67
CA ILE A 97 6.35 -9.44 -7.27
C ILE A 97 5.71 -8.26 -6.52
N ILE A 98 5.31 -7.23 -7.27
CA ILE A 98 4.35 -6.21 -6.86
C ILE A 98 3.25 -6.11 -7.91
N ILE A 99 2.01 -6.36 -7.50
CA ILE A 99 0.81 -6.29 -8.32
C ILE A 99 -0.01 -5.10 -7.84
N ARG A 100 0.09 -3.97 -8.54
CA ARG A 100 -0.77 -2.80 -8.28
C ARG A 100 -2.15 -3.11 -8.82
N SER A 101 -3.17 -2.98 -7.97
CA SER A 101 -4.51 -3.48 -8.27
C SER A 101 -5.60 -2.52 -7.83
N CYS A 102 -6.64 -2.41 -8.64
CA CYS A 102 -7.83 -1.62 -8.33
C CYS A 102 -9.08 -2.27 -8.90
N THR A 103 -10.23 -2.07 -8.26
CA THR A 103 -11.52 -2.59 -8.76
C THR A 103 -12.23 -1.62 -9.71
N LEU A 104 -13.09 -2.16 -10.58
CA LEU A 104 -13.91 -1.34 -11.48
C LEU A 104 -15.25 -0.92 -10.87
N ASN A 105 -15.70 -1.56 -9.78
CA ASN A 105 -17.01 -1.32 -9.18
C ASN A 105 -16.89 -0.64 -7.81
N PRO A 106 -17.36 0.61 -7.66
CA PRO A 106 -17.24 1.33 -6.40
C PRO A 106 -18.25 0.91 -5.32
N ALA A 107 -19.20 0.03 -5.64
CA ALA A 107 -20.39 -0.22 -4.82
C ALA A 107 -20.12 -0.86 -3.44
N GLU A 108 -19.01 -1.60 -3.24
CA GLU A 108 -18.76 -2.30 -1.97
C GLU A 108 -18.06 -1.47 -0.89
N HIS A 109 -17.47 -0.29 -1.17
CA HIS A 109 -16.70 0.44 -0.14
C HIS A 109 -17.30 1.74 0.39
N GLY A 110 -18.54 2.12 0.03
CA GLY A 110 -19.31 3.17 0.73
C GLY A 110 -18.51 4.45 1.06
N SER A 111 -18.50 4.85 2.33
CA SER A 111 -17.85 6.08 2.84
C SER A 111 -16.31 6.11 2.67
N ILE A 112 -15.65 4.95 2.60
CA ILE A 112 -14.20 4.84 2.31
C ILE A 112 -13.87 5.35 0.89
N MET A 113 -14.83 5.37 -0.03
CA MET A 113 -14.60 5.88 -1.39
C MET A 113 -14.21 7.35 -1.42
N ALA A 114 -14.84 8.18 -0.59
CA ALA A 114 -14.56 9.60 -0.53
C ALA A 114 -13.15 9.86 0.01
N SER A 115 -12.75 9.17 1.08
CA SER A 115 -11.40 9.29 1.64
C SER A 115 -10.34 8.66 0.74
N ALA A 116 -10.66 7.56 0.05
CA ALA A 116 -9.77 6.93 -0.93
C ALA A 116 -9.49 7.84 -2.12
N ALA A 117 -10.50 8.52 -2.66
CA ALA A 117 -10.33 9.47 -3.75
C ALA A 117 -9.48 10.68 -3.32
N GLU A 118 -9.70 11.21 -2.11
CA GLU A 118 -8.87 12.28 -1.54
C GLU A 118 -7.43 11.81 -1.31
N ALA A 119 -7.22 10.65 -0.69
CA ALA A 119 -5.89 10.11 -0.44
C ALA A 119 -5.13 9.75 -1.72
N ALA A 120 -5.83 9.25 -2.75
CA ALA A 120 -5.25 8.97 -4.05
C ALA A 120 -4.77 10.23 -4.78
N SER A 121 -5.45 11.37 -4.59
CA SER A 121 -5.01 12.65 -5.15
C SER A 121 -3.68 13.16 -4.56
N ILE A 122 -3.28 12.64 -3.39
CA ILE A 122 -2.02 12.95 -2.70
C ILE A 122 -0.87 12.06 -3.20
N VAL A 123 -1.17 10.94 -3.87
CA VAL A 123 -0.14 10.02 -4.35
C VAL A 123 0.57 10.62 -5.57
N GLU A 124 1.79 11.10 -5.35
CA GLU A 124 2.65 11.62 -6.42
C GLU A 124 2.90 10.55 -7.49
N ASN A 125 2.77 10.93 -8.76
CA ASN A 125 3.09 10.05 -9.88
C ASN A 125 4.61 10.12 -10.12
N PRO A 126 5.38 9.03 -9.88
CA PRO A 126 6.84 9.06 -10.02
C PRO A 126 7.31 9.38 -11.44
N LYS A 127 6.46 9.17 -12.45
CA LYS A 127 6.74 9.53 -13.84
C LYS A 127 6.79 11.04 -14.07
N LYS A 128 6.00 11.81 -13.30
CA LYS A 128 5.98 13.28 -13.36
C LYS A 128 7.15 13.90 -12.58
N LEU A 129 7.70 13.17 -11.61
CA LEU A 129 8.87 13.63 -10.83
C LEU A 129 10.18 13.53 -11.63
N ASP A 130 10.30 12.52 -12.49
CA ASP A 130 11.48 12.32 -13.36
C ASP A 130 11.65 13.46 -14.40
N GLU A 131 10.60 14.26 -14.66
CA GLU A 131 10.67 15.48 -15.50
C GLU A 131 11.56 16.59 -14.93
N SER A 132 11.69 16.64 -13.60
CA SER A 132 12.52 17.62 -12.91
C SER A 132 13.97 17.17 -12.71
N ALA A 133 14.24 15.87 -12.87
CA ALA A 133 15.59 15.31 -12.86
C ALA A 133 16.22 15.49 -14.26
N LYS A 134 17.36 16.19 -14.31
CA LYS A 134 18.09 16.62 -15.53
C LYS A 134 18.42 15.55 -16.59
N TYR A 135 18.04 14.29 -16.42
CA TYR A 135 18.28 13.17 -17.35
C TYR A 135 17.21 12.07 -17.26
N GLY A 136 15.92 12.41 -17.40
CA GLY A 136 14.87 11.39 -17.29
C GLY A 136 13.44 11.81 -17.56
N GLY A 137 13.19 13.10 -17.81
CA GLY A 137 11.85 13.59 -18.09
C GLY A 137 11.18 12.98 -19.31
N LEU A 138 9.89 13.26 -19.44
CA LEU A 138 9.00 13.05 -20.59
C LEU A 138 9.51 13.60 -21.95
N GLU A 139 10.82 13.78 -22.15
CA GLU A 139 11.41 14.02 -23.47
C GLU A 139 11.32 12.79 -24.40
N SER A 140 10.87 11.64 -23.89
CA SER A 140 10.25 10.59 -24.72
C SER A 140 8.79 10.40 -24.33
N THR A 141 7.95 11.43 -24.46
CA THR A 141 6.52 11.16 -24.70
C THR A 141 6.49 10.15 -25.84
N SER A 142 6.00 8.93 -25.58
CA SER A 142 5.86 7.97 -26.67
C SER A 142 5.01 8.65 -27.73
N VAL A 143 5.55 8.80 -28.94
CA VAL A 143 4.86 9.50 -30.04
C VAL A 143 3.51 8.81 -30.35
N ALA A 144 3.38 7.55 -29.94
CA ALA A 144 2.17 6.74 -29.89
C ALA A 144 0.99 7.35 -29.11
N CYS A 145 1.23 8.42 -28.35
CA CYS A 145 0.28 8.94 -27.38
C CYS A 145 -0.01 10.44 -27.52
N SER A 146 0.90 11.19 -28.16
CA SER A 146 0.68 12.60 -28.53
C SER A 146 -0.12 12.76 -29.82
N THR A 147 -0.47 11.66 -30.50
CA THR A 147 -1.27 11.65 -31.73
C THR A 147 -2.28 10.51 -31.67
N SER A 148 -3.45 10.67 -32.31
CA SER A 148 -4.40 9.55 -32.52
C SER A 148 -3.85 8.47 -33.46
N GLY A 149 -2.65 8.68 -34.01
CA GLY A 149 -2.06 7.86 -35.06
C GLY A 149 -2.76 7.99 -36.39
N MET A 150 -2.10 7.51 -37.45
CA MET A 150 -2.76 7.29 -38.73
C MET A 150 -3.25 5.85 -38.78
N GLN A 151 -4.43 5.64 -39.36
CA GLN A 151 -4.92 4.28 -39.59
C GLN A 151 -3.97 3.57 -40.56
N LEU A 152 -3.39 2.46 -40.13
CA LEU A 152 -2.47 1.66 -40.94
C LEU A 152 -3.22 0.61 -41.75
N PRO A 153 -2.76 0.27 -42.97
CA PRO A 153 -3.23 -0.90 -43.68
C PRO A 153 -2.72 -2.16 -42.96
N GLY A 154 -3.63 -2.95 -42.40
CA GLY A 154 -3.29 -4.17 -41.67
C GLY A 154 -4.53 -4.87 -41.15
N LYS A 155 -4.46 -6.20 -41.03
CA LYS A 155 -5.53 -7.00 -40.42
C LYS A 155 -5.06 -7.46 -39.05
N ILE A 156 -5.88 -7.23 -38.04
CA ILE A 156 -5.64 -7.80 -36.71
C ILE A 156 -6.14 -9.25 -36.75
N GLU A 157 -5.23 -10.18 -36.55
CA GLU A 157 -5.53 -11.62 -36.51
C GLU A 157 -6.25 -11.95 -35.20
N VAL A 158 -7.19 -12.88 -35.27
CA VAL A 158 -7.83 -13.45 -34.09
C VAL A 158 -7.77 -14.98 -34.15
N VAL A 159 -7.38 -15.59 -33.04
CA VAL A 159 -7.37 -17.03 -32.84
C VAL A 159 -8.14 -17.34 -31.56
N THR A 160 -9.22 -18.10 -31.68
CA THR A 160 -10.09 -18.48 -30.54
C THR A 160 -10.12 -19.98 -30.37
N SER A 161 -10.10 -20.45 -29.12
CA SER A 161 -10.33 -21.85 -28.80
C SER A 161 -11.74 -22.28 -29.23
N THR A 162 -11.89 -23.58 -29.51
CA THR A 162 -13.20 -24.17 -29.89
C THR A 162 -14.18 -24.23 -28.73
N ARG A 163 -13.68 -24.50 -27.51
CA ARG A 163 -14.48 -24.45 -26.29
C ARG A 163 -14.76 -23.01 -25.88
N LYS A 164 -16.02 -22.76 -25.51
CA LYS A 164 -16.54 -21.50 -24.98
C LYS A 164 -17.38 -21.77 -23.74
N THR A 165 -17.35 -20.86 -22.78
CA THR A 165 -18.22 -20.86 -21.61
C THR A 165 -19.36 -19.84 -21.78
N PRO A 166 -20.60 -20.16 -21.38
CA PRO A 166 -21.70 -19.19 -21.40
C PRO A 166 -21.47 -17.98 -20.49
N ASN A 167 -22.18 -16.88 -20.77
CA ASN A 167 -22.16 -15.60 -20.04
C ASN A 167 -20.83 -14.83 -20.20
N SER A 168 -20.90 -13.70 -20.90
CA SER A 168 -19.76 -12.84 -21.17
C SER A 168 -19.75 -11.52 -20.38
N SER A 169 -20.71 -11.28 -19.47
CA SER A 169 -20.88 -9.97 -18.83
C SER A 169 -19.61 -9.51 -18.09
N ASP A 170 -19.08 -10.38 -17.24
CA ASP A 170 -17.88 -10.15 -16.44
C ASP A 170 -16.64 -9.82 -17.31
N ALA A 171 -16.44 -10.63 -18.36
CA ALA A 171 -15.37 -10.43 -19.33
C ALA A 171 -15.51 -9.07 -20.03
N VAL A 172 -16.72 -8.72 -20.46
CA VAL A 172 -17.02 -7.48 -21.16
C VAL A 172 -16.79 -6.26 -20.28
N ASP A 173 -17.20 -6.30 -19.01
CA ASP A 173 -17.00 -5.19 -18.08
C ASP A 173 -15.52 -5.00 -17.76
N LEU A 174 -14.77 -6.09 -17.62
CA LEU A 174 -13.32 -6.03 -17.47
C LEU A 174 -12.63 -5.39 -18.69
N LEU A 175 -13.01 -5.82 -19.91
CA LEU A 175 -12.48 -5.22 -21.14
C LEU A 175 -12.84 -3.73 -21.27
N LYS A 176 -14.01 -3.29 -20.81
CA LYS A 176 -14.37 -1.86 -20.74
C LYS A 176 -13.45 -1.10 -19.78
N GLY A 177 -13.14 -1.65 -18.61
CA GLY A 177 -12.18 -1.05 -17.69
C GLY A 177 -10.78 -0.91 -18.30
N MET A 178 -10.33 -1.93 -19.04
CA MET A 178 -9.05 -1.85 -19.77
C MET A 178 -9.05 -0.74 -20.82
N ARG A 179 -10.18 -0.51 -21.50
CA ARG A 179 -10.33 0.63 -22.43
C ARG A 179 -10.20 1.98 -21.72
N GLN A 180 -10.81 2.13 -20.55
CA GLN A 180 -10.69 3.35 -19.75
C GLN A 180 -9.23 3.64 -19.36
N PHE A 181 -8.47 2.61 -18.99
CA PHE A 181 -7.05 2.74 -18.73
C PHE A 181 -6.28 3.27 -19.95
N PHE A 182 -6.45 2.67 -21.13
CA PHE A 182 -5.74 3.12 -22.33
C PHE A 182 -6.26 4.45 -22.89
N ALA A 183 -7.46 4.89 -22.52
CA ALA A 183 -7.98 6.21 -22.85
C ALA A 183 -7.36 7.34 -22.02
N ALA A 184 -6.72 7.04 -20.88
CA ALA A 184 -6.08 8.05 -20.05
C ALA A 184 -4.89 8.69 -20.77
N LYS A 185 -4.82 10.03 -20.74
CA LYS A 185 -3.82 10.80 -21.47
C LYS A 185 -2.42 10.74 -20.84
N ASP A 186 -2.32 10.52 -19.53
CA ASP A 186 -1.07 10.70 -18.79
C ASP A 186 -0.33 9.37 -18.47
N ASN A 187 -0.84 8.20 -18.89
CA ASN A 187 -0.14 6.90 -18.77
C ASN A 187 0.49 6.43 -20.09
N CYS A 188 1.03 7.35 -20.88
CA CYS A 188 1.47 7.10 -22.26
C CYS A 188 2.64 6.14 -22.46
N ASP A 189 3.38 5.88 -21.40
CA ASP A 189 4.46 4.93 -21.31
C ASP A 189 3.99 3.52 -20.92
N GLU A 190 2.73 3.36 -20.49
CA GLU A 190 2.17 2.05 -20.15
C GLU A 190 1.88 1.24 -21.41
N LYS A 191 2.76 0.27 -21.67
CA LYS A 191 2.65 -0.68 -22.79
C LYS A 191 1.84 -1.92 -22.42
N PHE A 192 1.53 -2.11 -21.14
CA PHE A 192 0.98 -3.34 -20.61
C PHE A 192 -0.17 -3.04 -19.66
N LEU A 193 -1.19 -3.87 -19.68
CA LEU A 193 -2.24 -3.90 -18.65
C LEU A 193 -2.80 -5.30 -18.56
N PHE A 194 -3.15 -5.71 -17.35
CA PHE A 194 -3.83 -6.97 -17.10
C PHE A 194 -5.19 -6.70 -16.45
N GLY A 195 -6.14 -7.59 -16.70
CA GLY A 195 -7.42 -7.66 -16.01
C GLY A 195 -7.56 -9.02 -15.37
N TYR A 196 -8.18 -9.06 -14.18
CA TYR A 196 -8.50 -10.30 -13.48
C TYR A 196 -9.90 -10.24 -12.89
N HIS A 197 -10.72 -11.25 -13.18
CA HIS A 197 -12.01 -11.44 -12.53
C HIS A 197 -12.43 -12.90 -12.56
N ASN A 198 -12.66 -13.50 -11.38
CA ASN A 198 -13.13 -14.89 -11.27
C ASN A 198 -12.29 -15.89 -12.09
N GLN A 199 -12.82 -16.35 -13.24
CA GLN A 199 -12.20 -17.28 -14.19
C GLN A 199 -11.47 -16.59 -15.34
N PHE A 200 -11.80 -15.33 -15.59
CA PHE A 200 -11.37 -14.58 -16.74
C PHE A 200 -10.14 -13.74 -16.42
N VAL A 201 -9.12 -13.90 -17.25
CA VAL A 201 -7.91 -13.08 -17.25
C VAL A 201 -7.73 -12.51 -18.64
N ALA A 202 -7.38 -11.23 -18.71
CA ALA A 202 -7.02 -10.57 -19.95
C ALA A 202 -5.68 -9.84 -19.78
N GLY A 203 -4.92 -9.75 -20.86
CA GLY A 203 -3.70 -8.98 -20.91
C GLY A 203 -3.57 -8.27 -22.26
N VAL A 204 -3.08 -7.04 -22.25
CA VAL A 204 -2.87 -6.21 -23.44
C VAL A 204 -1.40 -5.80 -23.53
N TYR A 205 -0.86 -5.81 -24.75
CA TYR A 205 0.44 -5.26 -25.12
C TYR A 205 0.34 -4.28 -26.28
N ILE A 206 1.06 -3.17 -26.19
CA ILE A 206 1.18 -2.16 -27.24
C ILE A 206 2.66 -1.84 -27.46
N GLY A 207 3.17 -2.12 -28.66
CA GLY A 207 4.51 -1.73 -29.11
C GLY A 207 4.64 -0.21 -29.34
N GLU A 208 5.87 0.31 -29.35
CA GLU A 208 6.17 1.76 -29.43
C GLU A 208 5.65 2.46 -30.69
N HIS A 209 5.50 1.74 -31.80
CA HIS A 209 4.99 2.26 -33.07
C HIS A 209 3.47 2.13 -33.22
N ILE A 210 2.79 1.45 -32.28
CA ILE A 210 1.35 1.28 -32.26
C ILE A 210 0.73 2.28 -31.28
N THR A 211 -0.35 2.97 -31.69
CA THR A 211 -1.03 3.92 -30.80
C THR A 211 -2.09 3.25 -29.94
N LYS A 212 -2.41 3.87 -28.80
CA LYS A 212 -3.47 3.39 -27.88
C LYS A 212 -4.86 3.34 -28.50
N SER A 213 -5.10 4.09 -29.58
CA SER A 213 -6.33 4.00 -30.36
C SER A 213 -6.54 2.60 -30.95
N THR A 214 -5.47 1.86 -31.22
CA THR A 214 -5.55 0.44 -31.59
C THR A 214 -6.11 -0.41 -30.46
N ALA A 215 -5.63 -0.21 -29.22
CA ALA A 215 -6.13 -0.93 -28.06
C ALA A 215 -7.60 -0.63 -27.81
N ASP A 216 -8.01 0.64 -27.85
CA ASP A 216 -9.43 1.02 -27.72
C ASP A 216 -10.29 0.34 -28.80
N SER A 217 -9.87 0.41 -30.07
CA SER A 217 -10.62 -0.17 -31.19
C SER A 217 -10.72 -1.70 -31.11
N ALA A 218 -9.61 -2.38 -30.80
CA ALA A 218 -9.56 -3.83 -30.72
C ALA A 218 -10.32 -4.37 -29.50
N LEU A 219 -10.18 -3.74 -28.33
CA LEU A 219 -10.94 -4.09 -27.13
C LEU A 219 -12.44 -3.87 -27.35
N ALA A 220 -12.84 -2.77 -28.00
CA ALA A 220 -14.25 -2.51 -28.32
C ALA A 220 -14.84 -3.57 -29.26
N ALA A 221 -14.09 -3.94 -30.32
CA ALA A 221 -14.50 -4.98 -31.26
C ALA A 221 -14.63 -6.34 -30.56
N LEU A 222 -13.67 -6.69 -29.70
CA LEU A 222 -13.67 -7.93 -28.93
C LEU A 222 -14.83 -7.97 -27.93
N SER A 223 -15.06 -6.91 -27.16
CA SER A 223 -16.21 -6.82 -26.26
C SER A 223 -17.53 -7.01 -27.01
N LYS A 224 -17.69 -6.37 -28.17
CA LYS A 224 -18.91 -6.51 -28.99
C LYS A 224 -19.11 -7.95 -29.48
N GLN A 225 -18.03 -8.63 -29.87
CA GLN A 225 -18.07 -10.03 -30.29
C GLN A 225 -18.46 -10.95 -29.13
N LEU A 226 -17.87 -10.79 -27.95
CA LEU A 226 -18.23 -11.58 -26.77
C LEU A 226 -19.69 -11.37 -26.37
N GLN A 227 -20.17 -10.12 -26.42
CA GLN A 227 -21.57 -9.78 -26.19
C GLN A 227 -22.52 -10.44 -27.20
N SER A 228 -22.18 -10.41 -28.50
CA SER A 228 -23.03 -11.03 -29.53
C SER A 228 -23.07 -12.54 -29.42
N ASP A 229 -21.94 -13.16 -29.06
CA ASP A 229 -21.82 -14.60 -28.87
C ASP A 229 -22.43 -15.06 -27.52
N ASN A 230 -22.66 -14.13 -26.58
CA ASN A 230 -23.01 -14.35 -25.18
C ASN A 230 -22.18 -15.48 -24.51
N SER A 231 -20.92 -15.58 -24.90
CA SER A 231 -20.00 -16.62 -24.45
C SER A 231 -18.55 -16.16 -24.58
N VAL A 232 -17.68 -16.77 -23.79
CA VAL A 232 -16.25 -16.46 -23.72
C VAL A 232 -15.45 -17.69 -24.12
N PRO A 233 -14.55 -17.62 -25.10
CA PRO A 233 -13.66 -18.75 -25.40
C PRO A 233 -12.73 -19.06 -24.22
N ASP A 234 -12.39 -20.33 -24.03
CA ASP A 234 -11.39 -20.75 -23.03
C ASP A 234 -10.09 -19.94 -23.17
N GLN A 235 -9.66 -19.70 -24.41
CA GLN A 235 -8.52 -18.86 -24.74
C GLN A 235 -8.74 -18.10 -26.05
N ALA A 236 -8.29 -16.85 -26.11
CA ALA A 236 -8.29 -16.07 -27.35
C ALA A 236 -7.08 -15.16 -27.47
N ILE A 237 -6.40 -15.21 -28.62
CA ILE A 237 -5.33 -14.28 -28.99
C ILE A 237 -5.87 -13.35 -30.08
N VAL A 238 -5.78 -12.05 -29.85
CA VAL A 238 -6.01 -11.00 -30.86
C VAL A 238 -4.70 -10.27 -31.04
N GLN A 239 -4.07 -10.35 -32.21
CA GLN A 239 -2.73 -9.77 -32.39
C GLN A 239 -2.50 -9.19 -33.78
N TYR A 240 -1.58 -8.25 -33.85
CA TYR A 240 -1.01 -7.74 -35.08
C TYR A 240 0.51 -7.76 -34.96
N TYR A 241 1.16 -8.11 -36.07
CA TYR A 241 2.60 -8.09 -36.24
C TYR A 241 2.91 -7.69 -37.69
N ASP A 242 3.96 -6.92 -37.87
CA ASP A 242 4.55 -6.69 -39.20
C ASP A 242 5.59 -7.79 -39.49
N ASN A 243 5.85 -8.07 -40.77
CA ASN A 243 6.75 -9.13 -41.24
C ASN A 243 8.19 -9.00 -40.69
N GLY A 244 8.57 -7.81 -40.19
CA GLY A 244 9.86 -7.52 -39.55
C GLY A 244 10.00 -8.00 -38.09
N ARG A 245 8.94 -8.51 -37.43
CA ARG A 245 8.96 -9.04 -36.05
C ARG A 245 9.56 -8.12 -34.98
N GLN A 246 9.51 -6.81 -35.18
CA GLN A 246 10.03 -5.87 -34.19
C GLN A 246 9.04 -5.72 -33.03
N PRO A 247 9.48 -5.79 -31.76
CA PRO A 247 8.62 -5.60 -30.59
C PRO A 247 7.79 -4.31 -30.67
N ASP A 248 8.39 -3.25 -31.23
CA ASP A 248 7.79 -1.93 -31.35
C ASP A 248 6.57 -1.88 -32.28
N SER A 249 6.43 -2.84 -33.20
CA SER A 249 5.31 -2.89 -34.17
C SER A 249 4.28 -3.97 -33.85
N ILE A 250 4.33 -4.57 -32.65
CA ILE A 250 3.39 -5.61 -32.22
C ILE A 250 2.25 -5.01 -31.39
N PHE A 251 1.05 -5.52 -31.63
CA PHE A 251 -0.11 -5.33 -30.76
C PHE A 251 -0.67 -6.69 -30.38
N GLY A 252 -1.10 -6.84 -29.12
CA GLY A 252 -1.63 -8.11 -28.65
C GLY A 252 -2.66 -7.96 -27.52
N ILE A 253 -3.71 -8.76 -27.57
CA ILE A 253 -4.63 -9.03 -26.48
C ILE A 253 -4.67 -10.55 -26.31
N PHE A 254 -4.44 -11.04 -25.10
CA PHE A 254 -4.62 -12.45 -24.78
C PHE A 254 -5.62 -12.59 -23.64
N ILE A 255 -6.61 -13.45 -23.85
CA ILE A 255 -7.62 -13.83 -22.88
C ILE A 255 -7.42 -15.30 -22.52
N ASP A 256 -7.46 -15.59 -21.21
CA ASP A 256 -7.51 -16.93 -20.65
C ASP A 256 -8.67 -17.01 -19.64
N ASN A 257 -9.65 -17.85 -19.93
CA ASN A 257 -10.83 -18.06 -19.09
C ASN A 257 -10.69 -19.24 -18.11
N ASN A 258 -9.45 -19.64 -17.80
CA ASN A 258 -9.12 -20.72 -16.87
C ASN A 258 -8.26 -20.22 -15.68
N ARG A 259 -8.29 -18.92 -15.37
CA ARG A 259 -7.51 -18.25 -14.30
C ARG A 259 -6.00 -18.30 -14.46
N ASN A 260 -5.48 -18.47 -15.68
CA ASN A 260 -4.04 -18.61 -15.86
C ASN A 260 -3.33 -17.27 -16.10
N LEU A 261 -3.23 -16.45 -15.04
CA LEU A 261 -2.55 -15.15 -15.11
C LEU A 261 -1.07 -15.28 -15.50
N SER A 262 -0.40 -16.35 -15.08
CA SER A 262 0.98 -16.63 -15.47
C SER A 262 1.12 -16.90 -16.96
N ALA A 263 0.24 -17.69 -17.57
CA ALA A 263 0.25 -17.89 -19.04
C ALA A 263 0.00 -16.57 -19.78
N VAL A 264 -0.92 -15.74 -19.27
CA VAL A 264 -1.18 -14.43 -19.86
C VAL A 264 0.04 -13.53 -19.82
N GLN A 265 0.74 -13.48 -18.68
CA GLN A 265 2.01 -12.77 -18.53
C GLN A 265 3.08 -13.28 -19.51
N GLN A 266 3.25 -14.59 -19.65
CA GLN A 266 4.27 -15.18 -20.51
C GLN A 266 4.04 -14.86 -21.99
N THR A 267 2.79 -14.92 -22.47
CA THR A 267 2.47 -14.52 -23.85
C THR A 267 2.81 -13.06 -24.10
N ILE A 268 2.50 -12.18 -23.15
CA ILE A 268 2.80 -10.75 -23.28
C ILE A 268 4.31 -10.46 -23.20
N LEU A 269 5.04 -11.16 -22.35
CA LEU A 269 6.51 -11.12 -22.34
C LEU A 269 7.07 -11.57 -23.69
N GLY A 270 6.46 -12.57 -24.32
CA GLY A 270 6.80 -12.99 -25.68
C GLY A 270 6.66 -11.85 -26.69
N TRP A 271 5.52 -11.15 -26.70
CA TRP A 271 5.32 -10.00 -27.59
C TRP A 271 6.30 -8.86 -27.33
N SER A 272 6.64 -8.57 -26.07
CA SER A 272 7.64 -7.53 -25.76
C SER A 272 9.06 -7.89 -26.17
N GLN A 273 9.30 -9.15 -26.54
CA GLN A 273 10.53 -9.68 -27.11
C GLN A 273 10.45 -9.92 -28.62
N GLY A 274 9.36 -9.49 -29.29
CA GLY A 274 9.20 -9.65 -30.74
C GLY A 274 8.66 -11.03 -31.15
N ASN A 275 8.30 -11.88 -30.20
CA ASN A 275 7.83 -13.23 -30.48
C ASN A 275 6.35 -13.24 -30.89
N TYR A 276 6.03 -14.04 -31.90
CA TYR A 276 4.67 -14.29 -32.33
C TYR A 276 3.98 -15.32 -31.43
N ALA A 277 2.77 -15.02 -30.95
CA ALA A 277 2.02 -15.95 -30.11
C ALA A 277 1.26 -16.97 -30.97
N ASN A 278 1.54 -18.26 -30.80
CA ASN A 278 0.93 -19.36 -31.55
C ASN A 278 0.40 -20.51 -30.67
N GLY A 279 0.26 -20.28 -29.35
CA GLY A 279 -0.05 -21.31 -28.37
C GLY A 279 -1.53 -21.72 -28.25
N VAL A 280 -2.46 -21.04 -28.94
CA VAL A 280 -3.89 -21.35 -28.89
C VAL A 280 -4.29 -22.22 -30.09
N LEU A 281 -4.81 -23.41 -29.81
CA LEU A 281 -5.41 -24.30 -30.81
C LEU A 281 -6.87 -23.90 -31.05
N GLY A 282 -7.20 -23.48 -32.26
CA GLY A 282 -8.57 -23.16 -32.62
C GLY A 282 -8.75 -22.43 -33.94
N SER A 283 -9.91 -21.81 -34.13
CA SER A 283 -10.28 -21.14 -35.36
C SER A 283 -9.49 -19.84 -35.55
N LYS A 284 -8.83 -19.72 -36.70
CA LYS A 284 -8.15 -18.49 -37.12
C LYS A 284 -9.08 -17.62 -37.96
N GLY A 285 -9.03 -16.31 -37.73
CA GLY A 285 -9.81 -15.32 -38.46
C GLY A 285 -9.19 -13.92 -38.39
N VAL A 286 -9.98 -12.94 -38.82
CA VAL A 286 -9.65 -11.51 -38.75
C VAL A 286 -10.63 -10.85 -37.80
N GLN A 287 -10.14 -10.02 -36.87
CA GLN A 287 -10.98 -9.31 -35.92
C GLN A 287 -11.84 -8.27 -36.65
N SER A 288 -13.13 -8.56 -36.81
CA SER A 288 -14.06 -7.65 -37.50
C SER A 288 -14.28 -6.37 -36.70
N GLY A 289 -14.17 -5.21 -37.35
CA GLY A 289 -14.39 -3.90 -36.73
C GLY A 289 -13.22 -3.32 -35.95
N ALA A 290 -12.12 -4.07 -35.75
CA ALA A 290 -10.90 -3.56 -35.14
C ALA A 290 -10.04 -2.81 -36.18
N LYS A 291 -9.53 -1.64 -35.80
CA LYS A 291 -8.67 -0.79 -36.63
C LYS A 291 -7.29 -0.68 -36.01
N LEU A 292 -6.27 -0.72 -36.85
CA LEU A 292 -4.88 -0.53 -36.48
C LEU A 292 -4.47 0.92 -36.70
N PHE A 293 -3.83 1.51 -35.71
CA PHE A 293 -3.30 2.87 -35.73
C PHE A 293 -1.83 2.86 -35.33
N GLY A 294 -0.99 3.55 -36.10
CA GLY A 294 0.43 3.64 -35.84
C GLY A 294 0.98 5.06 -35.91
N VAL A 295 2.21 5.19 -35.43
CA VAL A 295 2.98 6.43 -35.45
C VAL A 295 3.68 6.59 -36.80
N VAL A 296 3.45 7.71 -37.49
CA VAL A 296 4.19 8.04 -38.71
C VAL A 296 5.48 8.74 -38.32
N GLN A 297 6.64 8.11 -38.51
CA GLN A 297 7.92 8.83 -38.52
C GLN A 297 7.98 9.66 -39.82
N HIS A 298 8.09 10.98 -39.72
CA HIS A 298 8.43 11.83 -40.86
C HIS A 298 9.86 11.50 -41.32
N ASN A 299 10.01 10.53 -42.21
CA ASN A 299 11.21 10.41 -43.04
C ASN A 299 11.18 11.59 -44.04
N GLY A 300 12.14 12.49 -43.91
CA GLY A 300 12.29 13.64 -44.79
C GLY A 300 12.57 13.24 -46.23
N THR A 301 11.52 13.11 -47.02
CA THR A 301 11.56 13.33 -48.47
C THR A 301 10.71 14.56 -48.77
N SER A 302 11.26 15.73 -48.49
CA SER A 302 10.71 17.00 -48.97
C SER A 302 11.08 17.16 -50.45
N SER A 303 10.18 16.73 -51.32
CA SER A 303 10.07 17.31 -52.66
C SER A 303 9.35 18.65 -52.52
N GLY A 304 9.94 19.74 -53.00
CA GLY A 304 9.24 21.00 -53.26
C GLY A 304 9.86 22.27 -52.66
N ASN A 305 10.57 22.99 -53.54
CA ASN A 305 10.82 24.44 -53.55
C ASN A 305 11.61 25.07 -52.39
N GLY A 306 12.92 25.08 -52.57
CA GLY A 306 13.83 25.96 -51.84
C GLY A 306 13.68 27.41 -52.26
N THR A 307 13.46 28.28 -51.28
CA THR A 307 14.06 29.61 -51.24
C THR A 307 15.02 29.65 -50.05
N SER A 308 16.30 29.68 -50.42
CA SER A 308 17.48 29.76 -49.58
C SER A 308 17.51 31.02 -48.73
N LEU A 309 17.69 30.87 -47.41
CA LEU A 309 18.39 31.88 -46.61
C LEU A 309 19.27 31.23 -45.54
N THR A 310 20.58 31.49 -45.66
CA THR A 310 21.66 31.38 -44.66
C THR A 310 22.41 30.05 -44.47
N SER A 311 23.00 29.53 -45.55
CA SER A 311 24.35 28.94 -45.46
C SER A 311 25.38 29.99 -45.88
N ASN A 312 25.99 30.69 -44.92
CA ASN A 312 27.25 31.43 -45.11
C ASN A 312 27.72 32.02 -43.77
N LEU A 313 28.32 31.21 -42.90
CA LEU A 313 29.12 31.74 -41.78
C LEU A 313 30.21 30.78 -41.23
N ILE A 314 30.59 29.73 -41.97
CA ILE A 314 31.75 28.90 -41.61
C ILE A 314 32.55 28.54 -42.87
N SER A 315 33.16 29.54 -43.52
CA SER A 315 34.19 29.30 -44.55
C SER A 315 35.29 30.37 -44.60
N ARG A 316 35.39 31.23 -43.59
CA ARG A 316 36.50 32.17 -43.43
C ARG A 316 36.86 32.29 -41.97
N LEU A 317 37.85 31.50 -41.52
CA LEU A 317 38.83 31.81 -40.46
C LEU A 317 39.60 30.53 -40.07
N LEU A 318 40.28 29.90 -41.04
CA LEU A 318 41.37 28.95 -40.77
C LEU A 318 42.54 29.27 -41.70
N ARG A 319 43.19 30.40 -41.43
CA ARG A 319 44.60 30.64 -41.77
C ARG A 319 45.20 31.36 -40.59
N THR A 320 45.91 30.64 -39.73
CA THR A 320 47.14 31.12 -39.06
C THR A 320 47.78 30.00 -38.23
N GLN A 321 49.03 29.73 -38.63
CA GLN A 321 50.21 29.36 -37.84
C GLN A 321 50.18 28.15 -36.88
N ILE A 322 50.98 27.18 -37.31
CA ILE A 322 51.59 26.07 -36.59
C ILE A 322 52.43 26.59 -35.40
N ARG A 323 52.17 26.08 -34.19
CA ARG A 323 53.16 25.92 -33.11
C ARG A 323 52.94 24.56 -32.44
N PRO A 324 53.97 23.74 -32.18
CA PRO A 324 53.79 22.41 -31.61
C PRO A 324 53.65 22.52 -30.09
N VAL A 325 52.52 22.04 -29.56
CA VAL A 325 52.38 21.74 -28.13
C VAL A 325 52.00 20.26 -28.05
N ASN A 326 52.91 19.46 -27.49
CA ASN A 326 52.66 18.05 -27.18
C ASN A 326 51.52 17.96 -26.16
N ARG A 327 50.30 17.69 -26.62
CA ARG A 327 49.16 17.33 -25.79
C ARG A 327 48.71 15.94 -26.25
N ALA A 328 48.67 14.99 -25.32
CA ALA A 328 48.17 13.65 -25.60
C ALA A 328 46.73 13.74 -26.13
N ASP A 329 46.53 13.40 -27.40
CA ASP A 329 45.22 13.44 -28.05
C ASP A 329 44.26 12.44 -27.38
N LYS A 330 43.06 12.92 -27.02
CA LYS A 330 41.91 12.06 -26.78
C LYS A 330 41.73 11.18 -28.03
N ARG A 331 41.61 9.86 -27.89
CA ARG A 331 41.32 8.96 -29.02
C ARG A 331 40.17 9.55 -29.84
N ALA A 332 40.38 9.75 -31.14
CA ALA A 332 39.34 10.26 -32.03
C ALA A 332 38.08 9.39 -31.91
N VAL A 333 36.91 10.00 -31.75
CA VAL A 333 35.62 9.29 -31.76
C VAL A 333 35.33 8.84 -33.20
N CYS A 334 34.93 7.58 -33.38
CA CYS A 334 34.65 7.07 -34.71
C CYS A 334 33.33 7.61 -35.26
N ARG A 335 33.25 7.82 -36.58
CA ARG A 335 31.95 7.83 -37.29
C ARG A 335 31.32 6.47 -37.04
N SER A 336 30.06 6.43 -36.65
CA SER A 336 29.43 5.19 -36.18
C SER A 336 28.06 4.94 -36.80
N VAL A 337 27.60 3.71 -36.66
CA VAL A 337 26.29 3.23 -37.10
C VAL A 337 25.62 2.51 -35.93
N GLN A 338 24.33 2.72 -35.75
CA GLN A 338 23.53 2.00 -34.77
C GLN A 338 23.06 0.66 -35.35
N VAL A 339 23.17 -0.39 -34.55
CA VAL A 339 22.73 -1.74 -34.85
C VAL A 339 21.22 -1.81 -34.67
N VAL A 340 20.52 -2.34 -35.68
CA VAL A 340 19.11 -2.73 -35.59
C VAL A 340 19.01 -4.25 -35.51
N GLU A 341 17.86 -4.77 -35.08
CA GLU A 341 17.65 -6.21 -34.96
C GLU A 341 17.82 -6.93 -36.31
N HIS A 342 18.53 -8.07 -36.27
CA HIS A 342 19.00 -8.86 -37.43
C HIS A 342 20.11 -8.23 -38.30
N ASP A 343 20.69 -7.09 -37.90
CA ASP A 343 21.89 -6.58 -38.56
C ASP A 343 23.05 -7.57 -38.43
N THR A 344 23.68 -7.88 -39.56
CA THR A 344 24.98 -8.55 -39.60
C THR A 344 26.08 -7.50 -39.78
N CYS A 345 27.32 -7.84 -39.46
CA CYS A 345 28.46 -6.96 -39.77
C CYS A 345 28.57 -6.63 -41.27
N ALA A 346 28.06 -7.47 -42.17
CA ALA A 346 28.00 -7.17 -43.60
C ALA A 346 27.01 -6.02 -43.89
N ILE A 347 25.80 -6.09 -43.32
CA ILE A 347 24.77 -5.04 -43.46
C ILE A 347 25.26 -3.72 -42.85
N LEU A 348 25.93 -3.78 -41.70
CA LEU A 348 26.48 -2.61 -41.04
C LEU A 348 27.64 -2.00 -41.82
N ALA A 349 28.52 -2.81 -42.41
CA ALA A 349 29.61 -2.34 -43.26
C ALA A 349 29.08 -1.61 -44.50
N GLU A 350 28.03 -2.16 -45.13
CA GLU A 350 27.32 -1.52 -46.23
C GLU A 350 26.68 -0.18 -45.80
N ARG A 351 25.97 -0.16 -44.66
CA ARG A 351 25.37 1.06 -44.10
C ARG A 351 26.42 2.12 -43.76
N CYS A 352 27.64 1.71 -43.38
CA CYS A 352 28.79 2.58 -43.17
C CYS A 352 29.45 3.07 -44.48
N GLY A 353 29.13 2.46 -45.63
CA GLY A 353 29.80 2.70 -46.91
C GLY A 353 31.26 2.26 -46.93
N ILE A 354 31.61 1.17 -46.23
CA ILE A 354 32.99 0.64 -46.14
C ILE A 354 33.03 -0.87 -46.41
N THR A 355 34.21 -1.43 -46.69
CA THR A 355 34.35 -2.87 -46.91
C THR A 355 34.19 -3.66 -45.59
N PRO A 356 33.70 -4.91 -45.62
CA PRO A 356 33.62 -5.77 -44.44
C PRO A 356 34.97 -5.93 -43.70
N TYR A 357 36.08 -5.94 -44.45
CA TYR A 357 37.43 -5.96 -43.89
C TYR A 357 37.75 -4.67 -43.11
N ALA A 358 37.43 -3.49 -43.65
CA ALA A 358 37.61 -2.22 -42.97
C ALA A 358 36.72 -2.12 -41.71
N PHE A 359 35.46 -2.57 -41.80
CA PHE A 359 34.54 -2.61 -40.68
C PHE A 359 35.05 -3.52 -39.54
N SER A 360 35.55 -4.70 -39.88
CA SER A 360 36.14 -5.64 -38.91
C SER A 360 37.42 -5.07 -38.27
N LYS A 361 38.22 -4.32 -39.03
CA LYS A 361 39.42 -3.63 -38.52
C LYS A 361 39.05 -2.56 -37.50
N PHE A 362 38.01 -1.77 -37.75
CA PHE A 362 37.54 -0.72 -36.83
C PHE A 362 36.86 -1.30 -35.57
N ASN A 363 36.31 -2.51 -35.64
CA ASN A 363 35.59 -3.17 -34.56
C ASN A 363 36.27 -4.49 -34.15
N SER A 364 37.56 -4.41 -33.82
CA SER A 364 38.48 -5.54 -33.70
C SER A 364 38.30 -6.42 -32.45
N LYS A 365 37.24 -6.21 -31.65
CA LYS A 365 36.97 -7.07 -30.49
C LYS A 365 36.65 -8.50 -30.96
N PRO A 366 37.21 -9.55 -30.34
CA PRO A 366 36.82 -10.92 -30.63
C PRO A 366 35.31 -11.09 -30.48
N ASN A 367 34.68 -11.83 -31.40
CA ASN A 367 33.24 -12.09 -31.42
C ASN A 367 32.35 -10.85 -31.55
N PHE A 368 32.88 -9.68 -31.91
CA PHE A 368 32.12 -8.43 -32.02
C PHE A 368 30.79 -8.64 -32.75
N CYS A 369 30.85 -9.15 -33.97
CA CYS A 369 29.69 -9.38 -34.84
C CYS A 369 28.65 -10.34 -34.26
N SER A 370 29.07 -11.37 -33.54
CA SER A 370 28.16 -12.35 -32.91
C SER A 370 27.59 -11.88 -31.57
N THR A 371 28.14 -10.80 -31.00
CA THR A 371 27.69 -10.22 -29.72
C THR A 371 26.89 -8.94 -29.90
N LEU A 372 26.75 -8.44 -31.13
CA LEU A 372 25.96 -7.25 -31.42
C LEU A 372 24.49 -7.47 -31.05
N GLN A 373 23.95 -6.54 -30.28
CA GLN A 373 22.54 -6.47 -29.94
C GLN A 373 21.90 -5.25 -30.61
N PRO A 374 20.58 -5.24 -30.84
CA PRO A 374 19.87 -4.04 -31.24
C PRO A 374 20.21 -2.86 -30.33
N ARG A 375 20.33 -1.66 -30.91
CA ARG A 375 20.79 -0.41 -30.29
C ARG A 375 22.29 -0.31 -29.97
N ASP A 376 23.08 -1.35 -30.22
CA ASP A 376 24.55 -1.25 -30.15
C ASP A 376 25.09 -0.23 -31.16
N THR A 377 26.30 0.26 -30.93
CA THR A 377 26.96 1.20 -31.83
C THR A 377 28.26 0.60 -32.33
N ALA A 378 28.41 0.54 -33.66
CA ALA A 378 29.61 0.03 -34.33
C ALA A 378 30.34 1.17 -35.05
N CYS A 379 31.67 1.08 -35.11
CA CYS A 379 32.50 2.09 -35.77
C CYS A 379 32.55 1.88 -37.29
N CYS A 380 32.24 2.94 -38.04
CA CYS A 380 32.44 3.09 -39.48
C CYS A 380 33.79 3.74 -39.85
N SER A 381 34.62 4.12 -38.87
CA SER A 381 35.96 4.69 -39.05
C SER A 381 36.88 4.31 -37.90
N SER A 382 38.19 4.56 -38.02
CA SER A 382 39.12 4.42 -36.89
C SER A 382 38.73 5.34 -35.75
N GLY A 383 38.76 4.82 -34.52
CA GLY A 383 38.42 5.57 -33.31
C GLY A 383 37.78 4.70 -32.25
N SER A 384 37.34 5.30 -31.15
CA SER A 384 36.50 4.63 -30.16
C SER A 384 35.01 4.87 -30.44
N VAL A 385 34.18 3.88 -30.12
CA VAL A 385 32.71 3.99 -30.15
C VAL A 385 32.30 5.21 -29.31
N PRO A 386 31.38 6.08 -29.80
CA PRO A 386 30.84 7.15 -29.00
C PRO A 386 30.26 6.60 -27.69
N LYS A 387 30.76 7.08 -26.56
CA LYS A 387 30.24 6.73 -25.23
C LYS A 387 29.38 7.90 -24.75
N PRO A 388 28.12 7.68 -24.34
CA PRO A 388 27.34 8.73 -23.70
C PRO A 388 28.10 9.25 -22.47
N ASP A 389 28.00 10.56 -22.22
CA ASP A 389 28.56 11.12 -20.99
C ASP A 389 27.84 10.50 -19.78
N SER A 390 28.62 9.92 -18.88
CA SER A 390 28.06 9.30 -17.68
C SER A 390 27.45 10.39 -16.79
N PRO A 391 26.21 10.21 -16.31
CA PRO A 391 25.59 11.13 -15.38
C PRO A 391 26.47 11.35 -14.14
N GLN A 392 26.47 12.57 -13.65
CA GLN A 392 27.17 12.93 -12.41
C GLN A 392 26.16 13.08 -11.27
N ALA A 393 26.66 12.95 -10.04
CA ALA A 393 25.88 13.24 -8.85
C ALA A 393 25.34 14.69 -8.89
N GLY A 394 24.17 14.89 -8.30
CA GLY A 394 23.62 16.20 -8.05
C GLY A 394 24.52 17.03 -7.11
N PRO A 395 24.46 18.38 -7.18
CA PRO A 395 25.23 19.24 -6.27
C PRO A 395 24.94 19.02 -4.79
N ASP A 396 23.77 18.48 -4.47
CA ASP A 396 23.31 18.10 -3.13
C ASP A 396 23.80 16.71 -2.68
N GLY A 397 24.61 16.03 -3.50
CA GLY A 397 25.10 14.68 -3.25
C GLY A 397 24.13 13.57 -3.63
N SER A 398 22.95 13.89 -4.19
CA SER A 398 22.02 12.91 -4.75
C SER A 398 22.63 12.19 -5.96
N CYS A 399 22.26 10.94 -6.20
CA CYS A 399 22.63 10.29 -7.45
C CYS A 399 21.70 10.78 -8.58
N ALA A 400 22.24 10.90 -9.80
CA ALA A 400 21.38 10.83 -10.98
C ALA A 400 20.61 9.50 -10.98
N SER A 401 19.30 9.58 -11.15
CA SER A 401 18.38 8.45 -11.03
C SER A 401 17.73 8.07 -12.37
N HIS A 402 17.20 6.86 -12.43
CA HIS A 402 16.42 6.34 -13.53
C HIS A 402 15.19 5.61 -12.97
N LEU A 403 13.99 5.98 -13.41
CA LEU A 403 12.76 5.25 -13.11
C LEU A 403 12.72 3.95 -13.93
N ILE A 404 12.69 2.80 -13.24
CA ILE A 404 12.68 1.47 -13.86
C ILE A 404 11.33 1.24 -14.56
N ARG A 405 11.36 1.06 -15.88
CA ARG A 405 10.22 0.80 -16.74
C ARG A 405 10.12 -0.69 -17.07
N ASN A 406 8.92 -1.12 -17.44
CA ASN A 406 8.70 -2.51 -17.85
C ASN A 406 9.45 -2.80 -19.17
N GLY A 407 10.31 -3.82 -19.17
CA GLY A 407 11.25 -4.11 -20.25
C GLY A 407 12.68 -3.59 -20.04
N ASP A 408 12.93 -2.79 -19.01
CA ASP A 408 14.31 -2.39 -18.68
C ASP A 408 15.13 -3.59 -18.19
N SER A 409 16.42 -3.57 -18.52
CA SER A 409 17.45 -4.42 -17.94
C SER A 409 18.63 -3.55 -17.54
N CYS A 410 19.39 -3.94 -16.51
CA CYS A 410 20.61 -3.21 -16.17
C CYS A 410 21.58 -3.10 -17.35
N PHE A 411 21.61 -4.09 -18.26
CA PHE A 411 22.42 -4.00 -19.47
C PHE A 411 21.99 -2.83 -20.35
N ALA A 412 20.70 -2.74 -20.69
CA ALA A 412 20.15 -1.65 -21.50
C ALA A 412 20.34 -0.28 -20.82
N VAL A 413 20.06 -0.19 -19.52
CA VAL A 413 20.26 1.02 -18.72
C VAL A 413 21.74 1.43 -18.67
N SER A 414 22.65 0.46 -18.50
CA SER A 414 24.10 0.73 -18.45
C SER A 414 24.61 1.31 -19.77
N LYS A 415 24.12 0.81 -20.91
CA LYS A 415 24.45 1.37 -22.23
C LYS A 415 23.87 2.78 -22.41
N LYS A 416 22.61 2.99 -22.03
CA LYS A 416 21.94 4.29 -22.12
C LYS A 416 22.74 5.39 -21.41
N TYR A 417 23.27 5.10 -20.22
CA TYR A 417 24.00 6.08 -19.41
C TYR A 417 25.53 5.97 -19.51
N GLY A 418 26.06 5.13 -20.41
CA GLY A 418 27.50 4.96 -20.56
C GLY A 418 28.18 4.50 -19.26
N VAL A 419 27.59 3.59 -18.50
CA VAL A 419 28.15 3.02 -17.27
C VAL A 419 28.26 1.50 -17.40
N THR A 420 28.84 0.81 -16.41
CA THR A 420 28.84 -0.66 -16.40
C THR A 420 27.70 -1.20 -15.54
N VAL A 421 27.30 -2.47 -15.76
CA VAL A 421 26.34 -3.15 -14.87
C VAL A 421 26.90 -3.26 -13.44
N GLU A 422 28.21 -3.44 -13.30
CA GLU A 422 28.90 -3.45 -12.00
C GLU A 422 28.79 -2.10 -11.28
N ASP A 423 28.89 -0.98 -12.02
CA ASP A 423 28.67 0.35 -11.46
C ASP A 423 27.22 0.50 -10.95
N LEU A 424 26.24 0.07 -11.75
CA LEU A 424 24.82 0.11 -11.34
C LEU A 424 24.58 -0.70 -10.07
N GLU A 425 25.11 -1.92 -9.98
CA GLU A 425 25.02 -2.73 -8.77
C GLU A 425 25.69 -2.05 -7.57
N LYS A 426 26.90 -1.52 -7.76
CA LYS A 426 27.66 -0.84 -6.71
C LYS A 426 26.95 0.41 -6.16
N TRP A 427 26.21 1.12 -6.99
CA TRP A 427 25.50 2.33 -6.57
C TRP A 427 24.17 2.04 -5.88
N ASN A 428 23.54 0.90 -6.16
CA ASN A 428 22.22 0.57 -5.62
C ASN A 428 22.24 -0.44 -4.48
N LYS A 429 23.11 -1.46 -4.54
CA LYS A 429 23.19 -2.52 -3.52
C LYS A 429 23.49 -1.93 -2.14
N GLY A 430 22.65 -2.29 -1.17
CA GLY A 430 22.78 -1.79 0.21
C GLY A 430 22.24 -0.38 0.44
N LYS A 431 21.75 0.32 -0.60
CA LYS A 431 21.44 1.76 -0.52
C LYS A 431 20.04 2.09 -1.03
N THR A 432 19.68 1.59 -2.21
CA THR A 432 18.40 1.87 -2.86
C THR A 432 17.30 1.03 -2.23
N TRP A 433 16.14 1.64 -2.00
CA TRP A 433 15.00 0.98 -1.38
C TRP A 433 14.58 -0.27 -2.14
N ALA A 434 14.42 -1.38 -1.42
CA ALA A 434 14.00 -2.68 -1.96
C ALA A 434 14.85 -3.18 -3.15
N TRP A 435 16.10 -2.70 -3.29
CA TRP A 435 17.01 -3.16 -4.33
C TRP A 435 17.51 -4.56 -4.03
N THR A 436 17.17 -5.50 -4.90
CA THR A 436 17.65 -6.89 -4.84
C THR A 436 18.94 -7.03 -5.65
N GLU A 437 18.82 -6.95 -6.97
CA GLU A 437 19.88 -7.07 -7.95
C GLU A 437 19.33 -6.75 -9.35
N CYS A 438 20.23 -6.56 -10.30
CA CYS A 438 19.96 -6.18 -11.68
C CYS A 438 19.04 -7.14 -12.45
N LYS A 439 18.92 -8.40 -12.03
CA LYS A 439 17.99 -9.35 -12.67
C LYS A 439 16.56 -9.25 -12.14
N ASP A 440 16.36 -8.65 -10.97
CA ASP A 440 15.09 -8.61 -10.25
C ASP A 440 14.63 -7.15 -9.98
N MET A 441 14.93 -6.25 -10.92
CA MET A 441 14.59 -4.83 -10.85
C MET A 441 13.08 -4.60 -10.68
N LEU A 442 12.72 -3.62 -9.84
CA LEU A 442 11.34 -3.36 -9.43
C LEU A 442 10.70 -2.26 -10.27
N VAL A 443 9.78 -2.63 -11.17
CA VAL A 443 9.11 -1.68 -12.08
C VAL A 443 8.35 -0.60 -11.30
N GLY A 444 8.54 0.65 -11.72
CA GLY A 444 7.98 1.84 -11.09
C GLY A 444 8.79 2.36 -9.91
N TYR A 445 9.93 1.77 -9.57
CA TYR A 445 10.88 2.30 -8.59
C TYR A 445 12.11 2.91 -9.27
N SER A 446 12.77 3.84 -8.59
CA SER A 446 13.96 4.51 -9.12
C SER A 446 15.25 3.81 -8.69
N MET A 447 16.23 3.80 -9.58
CA MET A 447 17.60 3.33 -9.32
C MET A 447 18.62 4.42 -9.58
N CYS A 448 19.77 4.38 -8.91
CA CYS A 448 20.90 5.23 -9.20
C CYS A 448 21.63 4.78 -10.48
N VAL A 449 21.95 5.74 -11.33
CA VAL A 449 22.79 5.58 -12.53
C VAL A 449 24.09 6.41 -12.44
N SER A 450 24.40 6.89 -11.23
CA SER A 450 25.67 7.50 -10.86
C SER A 450 25.93 7.30 -9.35
N LYS A 451 27.09 7.73 -8.85
CA LYS A 451 27.35 7.78 -7.40
C LYS A 451 26.45 8.82 -6.74
N GLY A 452 26.08 8.59 -5.47
CA GLY A 452 25.35 9.55 -4.65
C GLY A 452 24.34 8.85 -3.75
N THR A 453 23.52 9.65 -3.08
CA THR A 453 22.40 9.17 -2.27
C THR A 453 21.20 8.84 -3.16
N PRO A 454 20.61 7.64 -3.05
CA PRO A 454 19.40 7.29 -3.79
C PRO A 454 18.22 8.21 -3.46
N PRO A 455 17.30 8.44 -4.41
CA PRO A 455 16.06 9.14 -4.12
C PRO A 455 15.19 8.33 -3.14
N MET A 456 14.25 9.03 -2.49
CA MET A 456 13.17 8.38 -1.75
C MET A 456 12.41 7.41 -2.66
N PRO A 457 11.94 6.26 -2.13
CA PRO A 457 11.09 5.39 -2.91
C PRO A 457 9.79 6.11 -3.27
N PRO A 458 9.18 5.77 -4.41
CA PRO A 458 7.92 6.37 -4.84
C PRO A 458 6.81 6.03 -3.84
N PRO A 459 5.89 6.98 -3.56
CA PRO A 459 4.78 6.71 -2.65
C PRO A 459 3.89 5.59 -3.21
N GLN A 460 3.19 4.91 -2.29
CA GLN A 460 2.24 3.85 -2.62
C GLN A 460 0.96 4.04 -1.82
N MET A 461 -0.19 3.91 -2.50
CA MET A 461 -1.49 4.02 -1.86
C MET A 461 -1.71 2.89 -0.83
N GLY A 462 -2.37 3.24 0.28
CA GLY A 462 -2.71 2.30 1.36
C GLY A 462 -1.57 2.01 2.34
N THR A 463 -0.39 2.58 2.13
CA THR A 463 0.74 2.44 3.07
C THR A 463 0.56 3.33 4.30
N GLN A 464 0.98 2.81 5.45
CA GLN A 464 0.85 3.41 6.78
C GLN A 464 2.20 3.67 7.44
N CYS A 465 3.25 2.97 7.02
CA CYS A 465 4.56 3.07 7.62
C CYS A 465 5.73 3.08 6.65
N GLY A 466 6.89 3.50 7.15
CA GLY A 466 8.11 3.60 6.37
C GLY A 466 8.06 4.73 5.34
N PRO A 467 8.97 4.71 4.36
CA PRO A 467 9.14 5.81 3.41
C PRO A 467 8.11 5.83 2.28
N LEU A 468 7.25 4.81 2.17
CA LEU A 468 6.28 4.67 1.08
C LEU A 468 4.98 5.46 1.31
N VAL A 469 4.76 5.98 2.53
CA VAL A 469 3.57 6.75 2.87
C VAL A 469 3.51 8.02 2.01
N PRO A 470 2.40 8.27 1.28
CA PRO A 470 2.25 9.48 0.47
C PRO A 470 2.53 10.76 1.26
N GLY A 471 3.30 11.68 0.67
CA GLY A 471 3.71 12.94 1.31
C GLY A 471 4.94 12.86 2.23
N THR A 472 5.51 11.67 2.44
CA THR A 472 6.72 11.50 3.27
C THR A 472 7.89 12.32 2.74
N LYS A 473 8.57 13.03 3.64
CA LYS A 473 9.78 13.80 3.31
C LYS A 473 11.04 13.04 3.72
N PRO A 474 12.17 13.25 3.02
CA PRO A 474 13.44 12.68 3.43
C PRO A 474 13.79 13.07 4.88
N PRO A 475 14.46 12.19 5.65
CA PRO A 475 14.91 12.54 6.98
C PRO A 475 15.85 13.76 6.95
N THR A 476 15.58 14.75 7.80
CA THR A 476 16.47 15.92 7.96
C THR A 476 17.72 15.59 8.78
N ASN A 477 17.66 14.51 9.55
CA ASN A 477 18.74 13.99 10.39
C ASN A 477 19.19 12.63 9.87
N SER A 478 20.48 12.50 9.55
CA SER A 478 21.08 11.27 8.99
C SER A 478 21.10 10.08 9.96
N SER A 479 20.83 10.29 11.26
CA SER A 479 20.67 9.20 12.24
C SER A 479 19.31 8.50 12.16
N VAL A 480 18.31 9.10 11.50
CA VAL A 480 16.98 8.52 11.32
C VAL A 480 17.01 7.63 10.08
N SER A 481 16.74 6.33 10.27
CA SER A 481 16.62 5.40 9.15
C SER A 481 15.34 5.66 8.36
N LEU A 482 15.35 5.36 7.06
CA LEU A 482 14.12 5.35 6.25
C LEU A 482 13.04 4.43 6.83
N ALA A 483 13.46 3.36 7.53
CA ALA A 483 12.55 2.42 8.17
C ALA A 483 11.83 2.97 9.41
N ASP A 484 12.36 4.04 10.01
CA ASP A 484 11.79 4.68 11.20
C ASP A 484 10.79 5.80 10.86
N LEU A 485 10.70 6.16 9.57
CA LEU A 485 9.70 7.12 9.09
C LEU A 485 8.29 6.53 9.23
N ASN A 486 7.33 7.34 9.65
CA ASN A 486 5.91 6.96 9.80
C ASN A 486 5.76 5.66 10.62
N PRO A 487 5.98 5.68 11.94
CA PRO A 487 5.88 4.47 12.76
C PRO A 487 4.45 3.91 12.76
N CYS A 488 4.34 2.59 12.77
CA CYS A 488 3.04 1.93 12.90
C CYS A 488 2.36 2.23 14.24
N PRO A 489 1.02 2.29 14.27
CA PRO A 489 0.27 2.31 15.51
C PRO A 489 0.66 1.16 16.44
N LEU A 490 0.63 1.44 17.75
CA LEU A 490 1.01 0.50 18.81
C LEU A 490 2.44 -0.06 18.68
N LYS A 491 3.30 0.59 17.89
CA LYS A 491 4.62 0.04 17.53
C LYS A 491 4.50 -1.37 16.92
N ALA A 492 3.45 -1.61 16.14
CA ALA A 492 3.31 -2.84 15.37
C ALA A 492 4.40 -2.95 14.29
N CYS A 493 4.55 -4.15 13.72
CA CYS A 493 5.57 -4.43 12.73
C CYS A 493 5.27 -3.68 11.43
N CYS A 494 6.27 -3.02 10.88
CA CYS A 494 6.20 -2.41 9.56
C CYS A 494 6.82 -3.35 8.52
N SER A 495 6.06 -3.70 7.48
CA SER A 495 6.61 -4.41 6.32
C SER A 495 7.38 -3.46 5.39
N ASN A 496 8.31 -3.98 4.60
CA ASN A 496 9.02 -3.23 3.55
C ASN A 496 8.10 -2.66 2.46
N TRP A 497 6.84 -3.09 2.42
CA TRP A 497 5.81 -2.55 1.53
C TRP A 497 4.94 -1.47 2.21
N GLY A 498 5.29 -1.06 3.43
CA GLY A 498 4.67 0.06 4.12
C GLY A 498 3.35 -0.29 4.81
N PHE A 499 3.03 -1.57 4.96
CA PHE A 499 1.83 -2.02 5.68
C PHE A 499 2.17 -2.43 7.12
N CYS A 500 1.40 -1.91 8.06
CA CYS A 500 1.44 -2.25 9.48
C CYS A 500 0.66 -3.52 9.78
N GLY A 501 1.17 -4.34 10.70
CA GLY A 501 0.43 -5.50 11.17
C GLY A 501 1.18 -6.30 12.23
N VAL A 502 0.49 -7.29 12.81
CA VAL A 502 1.01 -8.14 13.89
C VAL A 502 1.21 -9.60 13.45
N PHE A 503 0.97 -9.90 12.17
CA PHE A 503 1.09 -11.24 11.59
C PHE A 503 2.48 -11.47 10.97
N PRO A 504 2.88 -12.74 10.75
CA PRO A 504 4.19 -13.06 10.17
C PRO A 504 4.50 -12.34 8.85
N GLY A 505 3.48 -12.04 8.03
CA GLY A 505 3.64 -11.26 6.79
C GLY A 505 4.19 -9.84 7.00
N HIS A 506 4.08 -9.29 8.21
CA HIS A 506 4.60 -7.97 8.59
C HIS A 506 5.81 -8.08 9.50
N CYS A 507 5.82 -9.05 10.42
CA CYS A 507 6.82 -9.13 11.50
C CYS A 507 8.06 -9.98 11.18
N ALA A 508 7.99 -10.88 10.20
CA ALA A 508 9.11 -11.77 9.88
C ALA A 508 10.28 -10.99 9.28
N ILE A 509 11.48 -11.18 9.85
CA ILE A 509 12.71 -10.61 9.31
C ILE A 509 13.23 -11.53 8.21
N ASN A 510 13.10 -11.08 6.97
CA ASN A 510 13.59 -11.77 5.78
C ASN A 510 14.60 -10.90 5.03
N ALA A 511 15.39 -10.09 5.71
CA ALA A 511 16.40 -9.23 5.07
C ALA A 511 17.73 -9.99 4.85
N PRO A 512 18.44 -9.79 3.72
CA PRO A 512 19.77 -10.34 3.54
C PRO A 512 20.81 -9.56 4.35
N GLU A 513 21.89 -10.22 4.76
CA GLU A 513 23.00 -9.56 5.45
C GLU A 513 23.66 -8.53 4.53
N GLY A 514 23.85 -7.30 5.01
CA GLY A 514 24.30 -6.17 4.19
C GLY A 514 23.29 -5.72 3.11
N GLY A 515 22.05 -6.22 3.18
CA GLY A 515 20.94 -5.78 2.34
C GLY A 515 20.59 -4.31 2.58
N GLY A 516 20.17 -3.62 1.52
CA GLY A 516 19.73 -2.24 1.61
C GLY A 516 18.38 -2.10 2.31
N PRO A 517 17.94 -0.86 2.60
CA PRO A 517 16.67 -0.63 3.28
C PRO A 517 15.50 -1.23 2.49
N GLY A 518 14.63 -1.98 3.16
CA GLY A 518 13.48 -2.66 2.54
C GLY A 518 13.82 -3.86 1.64
N THR A 519 15.09 -4.29 1.57
CA THR A 519 15.51 -5.45 0.76
C THR A 519 15.13 -6.76 1.44
N LYS A 520 14.58 -7.70 0.67
CA LYS A 520 14.22 -9.04 1.15
C LYS A 520 15.06 -10.14 0.50
N LYS A 521 15.20 -11.26 1.21
CA LYS A 521 15.75 -12.53 0.72
C LYS A 521 14.83 -13.09 -0.35
N LYS A 522 15.41 -13.85 -1.28
CA LYS A 522 14.65 -14.58 -2.30
C LYS A 522 13.69 -15.56 -1.65
N GLY A 523 12.51 -15.72 -2.27
CA GLY A 523 11.48 -16.68 -1.82
C GLY A 523 10.53 -16.15 -0.77
N PHE A 524 10.77 -14.94 -0.27
CA PHE A 524 9.89 -14.26 0.67
C PHE A 524 9.13 -13.14 -0.03
N GLN A 525 7.88 -12.89 0.36
CA GLN A 525 7.08 -11.82 -0.23
C GLN A 525 7.33 -10.45 0.41
N SER A 526 7.76 -10.44 1.66
CA SER A 526 8.05 -9.23 2.43
C SER A 526 9.17 -9.49 3.43
N THR A 527 9.74 -8.41 3.96
CA THR A 527 10.52 -8.41 5.20
C THR A 527 9.99 -7.32 6.11
N CYS A 528 10.07 -7.54 7.40
CA CYS A 528 9.91 -6.48 8.38
C CYS A 528 11.08 -5.49 8.28
N ILE A 529 10.78 -4.19 8.46
CA ILE A 529 11.76 -3.10 8.46
C ILE A 529 11.86 -2.37 9.81
N SER A 530 10.79 -2.36 10.62
CA SER A 530 10.78 -1.76 11.96
C SER A 530 9.80 -2.46 12.89
N ASN A 531 10.08 -2.42 14.19
CA ASN A 531 9.37 -3.15 15.25
C ASN A 531 9.20 -4.65 14.96
N CYS A 532 10.27 -5.28 14.50
CA CYS A 532 10.26 -6.64 14.00
C CYS A 532 10.29 -7.71 15.09
N GLU A 533 10.03 -8.94 14.66
CA GLU A 533 9.89 -10.14 15.49
C GLU A 533 8.63 -10.14 16.38
N THR A 534 8.33 -11.33 16.88
CA THR A 534 7.17 -11.58 17.73
C THR A 534 7.55 -12.19 19.08
N LYS A 535 8.78 -11.98 19.54
CA LYS A 535 9.21 -12.49 20.84
C LYS A 535 8.67 -11.62 21.96
N ILE A 536 8.14 -12.26 23.01
CA ILE A 536 7.74 -11.56 24.24
C ILE A 536 9.01 -10.98 24.88
N LYS A 537 9.03 -9.67 25.09
CA LYS A 537 10.09 -9.02 25.87
C LYS A 537 9.69 -9.03 27.34
N GLN A 538 10.47 -9.71 28.17
CA GLN A 538 10.35 -9.57 29.62
C GLN A 538 11.15 -8.33 30.04
N ASN A 539 10.43 -7.24 30.36
CA ASN A 539 11.06 -5.95 30.67
C ASN A 539 11.38 -5.77 32.16
N SER A 540 10.67 -6.49 33.03
CA SER A 540 10.90 -6.54 34.47
C SER A 540 10.40 -7.90 34.98
N GLY A 541 10.97 -8.40 36.08
CA GLY A 541 10.53 -9.65 36.72
C GLY A 541 9.06 -9.61 37.17
N PRO A 542 8.53 -10.69 37.77
CA PRO A 542 7.16 -10.71 38.24
C PRO A 542 6.93 -9.57 39.27
N PRO A 543 5.73 -8.97 39.31
CA PRO A 543 5.41 -7.95 40.29
C PRO A 543 5.42 -8.54 41.71
N VAL A 544 5.63 -7.68 42.71
CA VAL A 544 5.62 -8.06 44.13
C VAL A 544 4.26 -8.62 44.59
N SER A 545 3.18 -8.26 43.89
CA SER A 545 1.83 -8.75 44.12
C SER A 545 1.03 -8.74 42.81
N PHE A 546 0.02 -9.61 42.74
CA PHE A 546 -0.91 -9.67 41.61
C PHE A 546 -2.26 -9.12 42.01
N GLN A 547 -2.88 -8.37 41.10
CA GLN A 547 -4.29 -8.04 41.20
C GLN A 547 -5.13 -9.16 40.60
N ARG A 548 -6.30 -9.43 41.18
CA ARG A 548 -7.29 -10.34 40.62
C ARG A 548 -8.63 -9.62 40.61
N ILE A 549 -9.11 -9.34 39.41
CA ILE A 549 -10.25 -8.46 39.16
C ILE A 549 -11.42 -9.34 38.71
N GLY A 550 -12.59 -9.16 39.31
CA GLY A 550 -13.82 -9.83 38.91
C GLY A 550 -14.91 -8.82 38.56
N TYR A 551 -15.58 -9.00 37.42
CA TYR A 551 -16.78 -8.23 37.09
C TYR A 551 -18.01 -8.92 37.68
N TYR A 552 -18.74 -8.19 38.52
CA TYR A 552 -20.05 -8.56 39.02
C TYR A 552 -21.12 -8.02 38.07
N GLU A 553 -21.65 -8.92 37.26
CA GLU A 553 -22.75 -8.66 36.33
C GLU A 553 -24.03 -8.34 37.12
N SER A 554 -24.42 -7.07 37.21
CA SER A 554 -25.57 -6.59 38.00
C SER A 554 -26.92 -7.11 37.50
N PHE A 555 -26.97 -7.53 36.24
CA PHE A 555 -28.12 -8.13 35.57
C PHE A 555 -28.11 -9.67 35.60
N ASN A 556 -27.14 -10.31 36.28
CA ASN A 556 -27.06 -11.78 36.31
C ASN A 556 -28.33 -12.47 36.85
N LEU A 557 -29.12 -11.78 37.69
CA LEU A 557 -30.38 -12.27 38.25
C LEU A 557 -31.52 -12.34 37.23
N GLU A 558 -31.28 -11.94 35.98
CA GLU A 558 -32.18 -12.15 34.84
C GLU A 558 -32.00 -13.52 34.19
N ARG A 559 -30.91 -14.21 34.51
CA ARG A 559 -30.63 -15.57 34.04
C ARG A 559 -31.52 -16.58 34.77
N GLU A 560 -31.94 -17.63 34.06
CA GLU A 560 -32.73 -18.72 34.64
C GLU A 560 -32.00 -19.47 35.77
N CYS A 561 -30.67 -19.61 35.66
CA CYS A 561 -29.81 -20.27 36.64
C CYS A 561 -28.39 -19.68 36.65
N LEU A 562 -27.55 -20.15 37.57
CA LEU A 562 -26.15 -19.70 37.77
C LEU A 562 -26.01 -18.19 38.05
N TRP A 563 -27.03 -17.60 38.65
CA TRP A 563 -26.98 -16.23 39.15
C TRP A 563 -26.31 -16.16 40.52
N LEU A 564 -25.73 -15.00 40.84
CA LEU A 564 -24.99 -14.77 42.07
C LEU A 564 -25.46 -13.46 42.70
N LYS A 565 -25.91 -13.51 43.97
CA LYS A 565 -26.21 -12.29 44.74
C LYS A 565 -24.92 -11.59 45.14
N ALA A 566 -24.92 -10.26 45.16
CA ALA A 566 -23.74 -9.47 45.47
C ALA A 566 -23.11 -9.85 46.82
N LYS A 567 -23.91 -10.03 47.87
CA LYS A 567 -23.42 -10.45 49.20
C LYS A 567 -22.70 -11.81 49.24
N ASN A 568 -22.86 -12.63 48.19
CA ASN A 568 -22.22 -13.93 48.04
C ASN A 568 -21.02 -13.88 47.08
N ALA A 569 -20.61 -12.69 46.63
CA ALA A 569 -19.41 -12.53 45.83
C ALA A 569 -18.17 -13.03 46.60
N ASN A 570 -17.20 -13.60 45.90
CA ASN A 570 -16.01 -14.19 46.52
C ASN A 570 -15.09 -13.09 47.06
N THR A 571 -15.18 -12.83 48.35
CA THR A 571 -14.32 -11.88 49.10
C THR A 571 -13.38 -12.57 50.07
N ASP A 572 -13.13 -13.87 49.88
CA ASP A 572 -12.26 -14.75 50.68
C ASP A 572 -10.74 -14.50 50.46
N GLY A 573 -10.38 -13.39 49.83
CA GLY A 573 -9.02 -13.09 49.38
C GLY A 573 -8.69 -13.62 47.99
N THR A 574 -9.62 -14.33 47.32
CA THR A 574 -9.43 -14.73 45.92
C THR A 574 -9.35 -13.52 45.01
N TYR A 575 -10.26 -12.55 45.13
CA TYR A 575 -10.25 -11.31 44.35
C TYR A 575 -9.66 -10.16 45.15
N THR A 576 -8.95 -9.26 44.47
CA THR A 576 -8.49 -7.99 45.06
C THR A 576 -9.45 -6.85 44.73
N HIS A 577 -10.11 -6.91 43.56
CA HIS A 577 -11.08 -5.92 43.10
C HIS A 577 -12.34 -6.63 42.60
N ILE A 578 -13.49 -6.01 42.85
CA ILE A 578 -14.77 -6.39 42.25
C ILE A 578 -15.38 -5.17 41.57
N HIS A 579 -15.66 -5.30 40.29
CA HIS A 579 -16.24 -4.26 39.43
C HIS A 579 -17.75 -4.45 39.34
N TRP A 580 -18.55 -3.41 39.60
CA TRP A 580 -19.98 -3.42 39.30
C TRP A 580 -20.18 -3.19 37.81
N GLY A 581 -20.57 -4.25 37.07
CA GLY A 581 -20.88 -4.20 35.64
C GLY A 581 -22.40 -4.26 35.43
N PHE A 582 -23.10 -3.19 35.04
CA PHE A 582 -22.60 -1.85 34.73
C PHE A 582 -23.54 -0.75 35.29
N ALA A 583 -22.99 0.44 35.50
CA ALA A 583 -23.76 1.67 35.65
C ALA A 583 -24.01 2.34 34.28
N SER A 584 -25.10 3.09 34.17
CA SER A 584 -25.42 3.92 33.01
C SER A 584 -25.21 5.41 33.31
N ILE A 585 -25.37 6.24 32.28
CA ILE A 585 -25.17 7.69 32.35
C ILE A 585 -26.51 8.36 32.01
N ASP A 586 -26.94 9.32 32.83
CA ASP A 586 -28.06 10.20 32.48
C ASP A 586 -27.61 11.18 31.37
N PRO A 587 -28.22 11.15 30.17
CA PRO A 587 -27.79 11.98 29.04
C PRO A 587 -28.07 13.48 29.20
N ASN A 588 -28.84 13.90 30.21
CA ASN A 588 -29.15 15.31 30.45
C ASN A 588 -28.22 15.93 31.50
N THR A 589 -27.90 15.16 32.54
CA THR A 589 -27.12 15.64 33.69
C THR A 589 -25.69 15.12 33.71
N TRP A 590 -25.39 14.09 32.90
CA TRP A 590 -24.14 13.34 32.90
C TRP A 590 -23.81 12.74 34.27
N MET A 591 -24.83 12.43 35.06
CA MET A 591 -24.67 11.77 36.36
C MET A 591 -24.67 10.24 36.20
N PRO A 592 -23.94 9.51 37.05
CA PRO A 592 -24.08 8.07 37.17
C PRO A 592 -25.50 7.64 37.54
N VAL A 593 -25.99 6.60 36.87
CA VAL A 593 -27.27 5.95 37.15
C VAL A 593 -27.00 4.47 37.42
N VAL A 594 -27.34 4.02 38.63
CA VAL A 594 -27.22 2.61 39.02
C VAL A 594 -28.55 1.92 38.82
N ASN A 595 -28.60 0.94 37.91
CA ASN A 595 -29.76 0.09 37.77
C ASN A 595 -29.80 -0.95 38.90
N ASN A 596 -30.69 -0.73 39.88
CA ASN A 596 -30.84 -1.59 41.06
C ASN A 596 -32.20 -2.33 41.07
N THR A 597 -32.77 -2.66 39.91
CA THR A 597 -34.06 -3.38 39.82
C THR A 597 -34.08 -4.70 40.58
N LYS A 598 -32.92 -5.31 40.83
CA LYS A 598 -32.76 -6.59 41.53
C LYS A 598 -32.27 -6.45 42.99
N ASN A 599 -32.25 -5.24 43.55
CA ASN A 599 -31.88 -4.95 44.94
C ASN A 599 -30.50 -5.49 45.38
N GLN A 600 -29.49 -5.39 44.51
CA GLN A 600 -28.12 -5.87 44.80
C GLN A 600 -27.15 -4.75 45.23
N TRP A 601 -27.50 -3.48 45.00
CA TRP A 601 -26.61 -2.34 45.21
C TRP A 601 -26.12 -2.21 46.66
N SER A 602 -27.02 -2.25 47.64
CA SER A 602 -26.65 -2.13 49.07
C SER A 602 -25.69 -3.24 49.50
N SER A 603 -26.00 -4.49 49.12
CA SER A 603 -25.14 -5.64 49.41
C SER A 603 -23.77 -5.55 48.73
N PHE A 604 -23.69 -4.97 47.54
CA PHE A 604 -22.40 -4.75 46.87
C PHE A 604 -21.54 -3.72 47.62
N LYS A 605 -22.15 -2.62 48.10
CA LYS A 605 -21.43 -1.60 48.87
C LYS A 605 -20.89 -2.13 50.21
N GLU A 606 -21.57 -3.10 50.79
CA GLU A 606 -21.17 -3.77 52.04
C GLU A 606 -20.05 -4.80 51.87
N LEU A 607 -19.60 -5.10 50.64
CA LEU A 607 -18.48 -6.01 50.42
C LEU A 607 -17.21 -5.49 51.12
N THR A 608 -16.53 -6.40 51.82
CA THR A 608 -15.28 -6.14 52.55
C THR A 608 -14.19 -7.08 52.03
N GLY A 609 -12.92 -6.79 52.30
CA GLY A 609 -11.79 -7.60 51.83
C GLY A 609 -11.43 -7.41 50.34
N VAL A 610 -12.18 -6.57 49.62
CA VAL A 610 -11.98 -6.25 48.20
C VAL A 610 -12.16 -4.75 47.95
N LYS A 611 -11.53 -4.26 46.88
CA LYS A 611 -11.76 -2.92 46.33
C LYS A 611 -13.01 -2.91 45.45
N LYS A 612 -13.91 -1.96 45.67
CA LYS A 612 -15.18 -1.85 44.93
C LYS A 612 -15.05 -0.79 43.84
N ILE A 613 -15.21 -1.21 42.59
CA ILE A 613 -15.04 -0.37 41.41
C ILE A 613 -16.37 -0.24 40.68
N LEU A 614 -16.71 0.96 40.20
CA LEU A 614 -17.91 1.19 39.41
C LEU A 614 -17.56 1.25 37.92
N SER A 615 -18.08 0.31 37.12
CA SER A 615 -17.82 0.25 35.67
C SER A 615 -18.95 0.89 34.87
N PHE A 616 -18.59 1.62 33.82
CA PHE A 616 -19.50 2.21 32.84
C PHE A 616 -19.20 1.68 31.44
N GLY A 617 -20.24 1.37 30.67
CA GLY A 617 -20.11 0.90 29.30
C GLY A 617 -20.43 -0.59 29.15
N GLY A 618 -19.48 -1.35 28.61
CA GLY A 618 -19.67 -2.69 28.08
C GLY A 618 -20.24 -2.67 26.66
N TRP A 619 -20.15 -3.80 25.97
CA TRP A 619 -20.56 -3.98 24.57
C TRP A 619 -21.92 -3.34 24.24
N ALA A 620 -23.02 -3.82 24.85
CA ALA A 620 -24.37 -3.35 24.53
C ALA A 620 -24.54 -1.84 24.75
N TYR A 621 -24.05 -1.29 25.87
CA TYR A 621 -24.17 0.14 26.15
C TYR A 621 -23.34 0.99 25.17
N SER A 622 -22.23 0.44 24.66
CA SER A 622 -21.34 1.14 23.73
C SER A 622 -21.78 1.04 22.27
N THR A 623 -22.53 -0.01 21.89
CA THR A 623 -22.87 -0.30 20.49
C THR A 623 -24.35 -0.20 20.13
N GLU A 624 -25.28 -0.26 21.10
CA GLU A 624 -26.72 -0.27 20.76
C GLU A 624 -27.26 1.12 20.38
N PRO A 625 -28.24 1.21 19.45
CA PRO A 625 -28.80 2.48 18.99
C PRO A 625 -29.30 3.43 20.06
N ALA A 626 -29.79 2.90 21.18
CA ALA A 626 -30.35 3.69 22.27
C ALA A 626 -29.28 4.35 23.15
N THR A 627 -28.05 3.85 23.14
CA THR A 627 -27.05 4.12 24.19
C THR A 627 -25.67 4.52 23.66
N TYR A 628 -25.31 4.12 22.43
CA TYR A 628 -23.96 4.33 21.87
C TYR A 628 -23.47 5.78 21.98
N ASN A 629 -24.39 6.76 21.85
CA ASN A 629 -24.01 8.17 21.79
C ASN A 629 -23.86 8.79 23.17
N ILE A 630 -24.42 8.16 24.20
CA ILE A 630 -24.47 8.71 25.55
C ILE A 630 -23.06 8.70 26.14
N ILE A 631 -22.39 7.55 26.15
CA ILE A 631 -21.02 7.43 26.68
C ILE A 631 -20.03 8.31 25.90
N ARG A 632 -20.20 8.37 24.57
CA ARG A 632 -19.43 9.25 23.69
C ARG A 632 -19.61 10.72 24.05
N SER A 633 -20.86 11.18 24.15
CA SER A 633 -21.18 12.57 24.49
C SER A 633 -20.71 12.93 25.91
N ALA A 634 -20.75 11.98 26.84
CA ALA A 634 -20.26 12.17 28.21
C ALA A 634 -18.74 12.36 28.25
N ILE A 635 -17.99 11.54 27.51
CA ILE A 635 -16.52 11.52 27.49
C ILE A 635 -15.94 12.67 26.64
N ILE A 636 -16.48 12.88 25.45
CA ILE A 636 -15.95 13.84 24.47
C ILE A 636 -16.50 15.24 24.76
N ASP A 637 -17.82 15.39 24.69
CA ASP A 637 -18.49 16.70 24.68
C ASP A 637 -18.68 17.28 26.09
N ASN A 638 -18.85 16.41 27.10
CA ASN A 638 -19.21 16.80 28.48
C ASN A 638 -18.18 16.37 29.53
N ARG A 639 -16.94 16.12 29.08
CA ARG A 639 -15.80 15.59 29.84
C ARG A 639 -15.68 16.07 31.28
N ASN A 640 -15.66 17.39 31.48
CA ASN A 640 -15.39 17.99 32.79
C ASN A 640 -16.55 17.74 33.75
N THR A 641 -17.78 17.88 33.27
CA THR A 641 -19.00 17.64 34.05
C THR A 641 -19.10 16.17 34.42
N PHE A 642 -18.90 15.28 33.45
CA PHE A 642 -18.97 13.85 33.69
C PHE A 642 -17.89 13.38 34.66
N ALA A 643 -16.63 13.81 34.49
CA ALA A 643 -15.54 13.48 35.41
C ALA A 643 -15.79 13.98 36.84
N ALA A 644 -16.32 15.20 37.00
CA ALA A 644 -16.67 15.75 38.31
C ALA A 644 -17.81 14.96 38.97
N ASN A 645 -18.83 14.58 38.20
CA ASN A 645 -19.95 13.76 38.67
C ASN A 645 -19.48 12.37 39.11
N LEU A 646 -18.59 11.73 38.35
CA LEU A 646 -17.99 10.44 38.70
C LEU A 646 -17.18 10.51 39.99
N ALA A 647 -16.32 11.51 40.13
CA ALA A 647 -15.51 11.70 41.34
C ALA A 647 -16.40 11.94 42.59
N LYS A 648 -17.43 12.78 42.45
CA LYS A 648 -18.42 13.01 43.51
C LYS A 648 -19.16 11.72 43.87
N PHE A 649 -19.65 10.98 42.88
CA PHE A 649 -20.37 9.73 43.08
C PHE A 649 -19.50 8.67 43.78
N ALA A 650 -18.25 8.49 43.33
CA ALA A 650 -17.32 7.54 43.94
C ALA A 650 -17.05 7.88 45.42
N LYS A 651 -16.96 9.16 45.75
CA LYS A 651 -16.80 9.63 47.13
C LYS A 651 -18.07 9.37 47.96
N ASP A 652 -19.22 9.79 47.47
CA ASP A 652 -20.49 9.72 48.21
C ASP A 652 -20.96 8.28 48.44
N GLU A 653 -20.73 7.40 47.47
CA GLU A 653 -21.13 5.98 47.53
C GLU A 653 -20.04 5.06 48.10
N GLY A 654 -18.87 5.59 48.44
CA GLY A 654 -17.79 4.82 49.07
C GLY A 654 -17.10 3.82 48.14
N PHE A 655 -17.00 4.14 46.84
CA PHE A 655 -16.27 3.33 45.86
C PHE A 655 -14.78 3.63 45.89
N ASP A 656 -13.97 2.61 45.65
CA ASP A 656 -12.51 2.70 45.61
C ASP A 656 -12.00 3.17 44.25
N GLY A 657 -12.84 3.18 43.22
CA GLY A 657 -12.43 3.64 41.90
C GLY A 657 -13.53 3.57 40.84
N ILE A 658 -13.18 4.04 39.64
CA ILE A 658 -14.02 4.07 38.45
C ILE A 658 -13.33 3.31 37.32
N ASP A 659 -14.11 2.53 36.60
CA ASP A 659 -13.67 1.79 35.43
C ASP A 659 -14.49 2.22 34.21
N ILE A 660 -13.82 2.41 33.08
CA ILE A 660 -14.47 2.83 31.84
C ILE A 660 -14.26 1.76 30.77
N ASP A 661 -15.35 1.11 30.40
CA ASP A 661 -15.43 0.03 29.44
C ASP A 661 -16.11 0.52 28.15
N TRP A 662 -15.45 1.44 27.44
CA TRP A 662 -15.98 2.02 26.20
C TRP A 662 -15.53 1.18 24.99
N GLU A 663 -16.49 0.50 24.35
CA GLU A 663 -16.25 -0.43 23.23
C GLU A 663 -16.82 0.09 21.89
N TYR A 664 -16.04 0.70 20.98
CA TYR A 664 -14.66 1.13 21.14
C TYR A 664 -14.46 2.56 20.57
N PRO A 665 -13.68 3.42 21.23
CA PRO A 665 -13.31 4.72 20.67
C PRO A 665 -12.55 4.58 19.35
N GLY A 666 -12.92 5.37 18.34
CA GLY A 666 -12.13 5.54 17.12
C GLY A 666 -12.19 4.38 16.13
N VAL A 667 -13.13 3.46 16.29
CA VAL A 667 -13.35 2.32 15.38
C VAL A 667 -14.59 2.57 14.51
N SER A 668 -14.47 2.42 13.19
CA SER A 668 -15.63 2.33 12.28
C SER A 668 -16.07 0.88 12.19
N ILE A 669 -17.36 0.65 12.01
CA ILE A 669 -17.92 -0.70 11.87
C ILE A 669 -17.42 -1.40 10.60
N GLN A 670 -16.98 -0.65 9.61
CA GLN A 670 -16.28 -1.22 8.45
C GLN A 670 -14.99 -1.98 8.82
N ALA A 671 -14.30 -1.57 9.89
CA ALA A 671 -13.18 -2.33 10.48
C ALA A 671 -13.63 -3.53 11.33
N MET A 672 -14.94 -3.61 11.65
CA MET A 672 -15.50 -4.63 12.55
C MET A 672 -15.92 -5.91 11.84
N HIS A 673 -16.35 -5.94 10.57
CA HIS A 673 -16.63 -7.23 9.89
C HIS A 673 -16.92 -7.07 8.38
N PRO A 674 -15.98 -7.41 7.47
CA PRO A 674 -16.25 -7.42 6.03
C PRO A 674 -17.31 -8.45 5.61
N TRP A 675 -17.46 -9.55 6.37
CA TRP A 675 -18.37 -10.65 6.01
C TRP A 675 -19.81 -10.46 6.52
N ALA A 676 -20.06 -9.50 7.43
CA ALA A 676 -21.43 -9.16 7.87
C ALA A 676 -22.36 -8.72 6.72
N SER A 677 -21.78 -8.34 5.57
CA SER A 677 -22.53 -7.90 4.38
C SER A 677 -23.09 -9.03 3.51
N LYS A 678 -22.73 -10.31 3.74
CA LYS A 678 -23.07 -11.43 2.83
C LYS A 678 -24.02 -12.50 3.37
N ARG A 679 -24.64 -12.34 4.56
CA ARG A 679 -25.72 -13.24 5.02
C ARG A 679 -27.08 -12.53 5.01
N SER A 680 -28.09 -13.28 4.58
CA SER A 680 -29.48 -12.87 4.41
C SER A 680 -30.01 -12.07 5.61
N SER A 681 -30.93 -11.15 5.32
CA SER A 681 -31.64 -10.19 6.19
C SER A 681 -32.26 -10.69 7.49
N ASP A 682 -32.11 -11.98 7.82
CA ASP A 682 -32.89 -12.66 8.86
C ASP A 682 -32.01 -13.10 10.05
N ASP A 683 -30.70 -12.79 10.01
CA ASP A 683 -29.71 -13.09 11.06
C ASP A 683 -29.17 -11.75 11.61
N CYS A 684 -29.27 -11.51 12.92
CA CYS A 684 -29.05 -10.23 13.62
C CYS A 684 -27.59 -9.71 13.62
N THR A 685 -26.85 -9.82 12.52
CA THR A 685 -25.42 -9.43 12.44
C THR A 685 -25.07 -8.54 11.24
N GLN A 686 -26.05 -7.94 10.57
CA GLN A 686 -25.77 -6.74 9.78
C GLN A 686 -25.59 -5.58 10.76
N ALA A 687 -24.34 -5.24 11.09
CA ALA A 687 -24.03 -3.94 11.67
C ALA A 687 -23.75 -2.99 10.49
N PRO A 688 -24.76 -2.29 9.91
CA PRO A 688 -24.45 -1.11 9.11
C PRO A 688 -23.64 -0.15 9.99
N ASP A 689 -22.78 0.67 9.38
CA ASP A 689 -22.09 1.75 10.11
C ASP A 689 -23.07 2.41 11.07
N ILE A 690 -22.76 2.43 12.38
CA ILE A 690 -23.55 3.24 13.31
C ILE A 690 -23.29 4.68 12.88
N LEU A 691 -24.27 5.28 12.23
CA LEU A 691 -24.20 6.65 11.75
C LEU A 691 -24.89 7.56 12.75
N VAL A 692 -24.17 8.61 13.18
CA VAL A 692 -24.72 9.71 13.98
C VAL A 692 -24.72 10.95 13.11
N GLY A 693 -25.91 11.45 12.78
CA GLY A 693 -26.04 12.60 11.87
C GLY A 693 -25.47 12.33 10.46
N GLY A 694 -25.54 11.08 9.98
CA GLY A 694 -25.02 10.67 8.66
C GLY A 694 -23.51 10.43 8.60
N LYS A 695 -22.80 10.40 9.74
CA LYS A 695 -21.35 10.13 9.81
C LYS A 695 -21.06 8.90 10.67
N PRO A 696 -20.02 8.11 10.37
CA PRO A 696 -19.60 6.99 11.22
C PRO A 696 -19.40 7.43 12.67
N ILE A 697 -19.82 6.61 13.63
CA ILE A 697 -19.73 6.96 15.05
C ILE A 697 -18.28 7.11 15.52
N GLY A 698 -17.39 6.21 15.10
CA GLY A 698 -15.96 6.33 15.37
C GLY A 698 -15.40 7.56 14.66
N GLN A 699 -14.56 8.32 15.36
CA GLN A 699 -13.86 9.48 14.80
C GLN A 699 -12.37 9.39 15.09
N LYS A 700 -11.56 9.95 14.19
CA LYS A 700 -10.09 9.92 14.25
C LYS A 700 -9.51 10.40 15.59
N ARG A 701 -10.20 11.31 16.30
CA ARG A 701 -9.70 11.90 17.57
C ARG A 701 -10.19 11.19 18.83
N ASP A 702 -11.06 10.18 18.72
CA ASP A 702 -11.69 9.56 19.89
C ASP A 702 -10.71 9.04 20.92
N GLY A 703 -9.65 8.34 20.49
CA GLY A 703 -8.64 7.82 21.41
C GLY A 703 -7.90 8.93 22.18
N ILE A 704 -7.59 10.05 21.51
CA ILE A 704 -6.97 11.22 22.15
C ILE A 704 -7.96 11.90 23.10
N ASP A 705 -9.22 12.06 22.70
CA ASP A 705 -10.24 12.68 23.55
C ASP A 705 -10.59 11.78 24.76
N TYR A 706 -10.49 10.46 24.60
CA TYR A 706 -10.59 9.49 25.68
C TYR A 706 -9.45 9.65 26.68
N LEU A 707 -8.19 9.72 26.22
CA LEU A 707 -7.03 10.01 27.07
C LEU A 707 -7.22 11.32 27.85
N LYS A 708 -7.73 12.38 27.19
CA LYS A 708 -7.99 13.65 27.88
C LYS A 708 -9.04 13.50 28.98
N PHE A 709 -10.10 12.72 28.74
CA PHE A 709 -11.10 12.43 29.77
C PHE A 709 -10.51 11.68 30.95
N LEU A 710 -9.74 10.61 30.70
CA LEU A 710 -9.11 9.81 31.77
C LEU A 710 -8.17 10.67 32.62
N THR A 711 -7.43 11.59 32.02
CA THR A 711 -6.56 12.53 32.75
C THR A 711 -7.37 13.46 33.67
N VAL A 712 -8.49 14.00 33.18
CA VAL A 712 -9.38 14.84 34.01
C VAL A 712 -10.01 14.00 35.12
N LEU A 713 -10.48 12.79 34.82
CA LEU A 713 -11.09 11.88 35.77
C LEU A 713 -10.11 11.49 36.89
N LYS A 714 -8.88 11.08 36.56
CA LYS A 714 -7.84 10.74 37.55
C LYS A 714 -7.53 11.94 38.45
N LYS A 715 -7.43 13.14 37.89
CA LYS A 715 -7.22 14.37 38.67
C LYS A 715 -8.36 14.65 39.65
N GLN A 716 -9.62 14.44 39.24
CA GLN A 716 -10.79 14.72 40.08
C GLN A 716 -10.99 13.65 41.17
N LEU A 717 -10.67 12.39 40.90
CA LEU A 717 -10.74 11.29 41.87
C LEU A 717 -9.64 11.36 42.94
N GLY A 718 -8.47 11.89 42.57
CA GLY A 718 -7.31 11.99 43.46
C GLY A 718 -6.50 10.68 43.55
N PRO A 719 -5.41 10.67 44.33
CA PRO A 719 -4.46 9.57 44.37
C PRO A 719 -4.96 8.33 45.13
N GLU A 720 -5.98 8.48 45.99
CA GLU A 720 -6.49 7.38 46.83
C GLU A 720 -7.45 6.44 46.09
N LYS A 721 -7.99 6.87 44.95
CA LYS A 721 -8.96 6.12 44.16
C LYS A 721 -8.38 5.72 42.81
N SER A 722 -8.75 4.53 42.34
CA SER A 722 -8.29 4.03 41.05
C SER A 722 -9.15 4.54 39.90
N VAL A 723 -8.50 4.81 38.77
CA VAL A 723 -9.10 4.87 37.45
C VAL A 723 -8.58 3.67 36.67
N SER A 724 -9.47 2.91 36.06
CA SER A 724 -9.11 1.84 35.14
C SER A 724 -9.92 1.94 33.86
N ILE A 725 -9.49 1.19 32.86
CA ILE A 725 -10.26 0.98 31.64
C ILE A 725 -10.28 -0.50 31.30
N ALA A 726 -11.34 -0.94 30.63
CA ALA A 726 -11.29 -2.14 29.80
C ALA A 726 -10.73 -1.75 28.43
N ALA A 727 -9.79 -2.54 27.91
CA ALA A 727 -9.16 -2.31 26.63
C ALA A 727 -9.20 -3.58 25.77
N PRO A 728 -9.38 -3.45 24.44
CA PRO A 728 -9.37 -4.59 23.56
C PRO A 728 -7.98 -5.22 23.48
N ALA A 729 -7.96 -6.55 23.44
CA ALA A 729 -6.77 -7.34 23.13
C ALA A 729 -6.35 -7.26 21.66
N SER A 730 -7.33 -7.13 20.77
CA SER A 730 -7.12 -7.16 19.33
C SER A 730 -6.44 -5.89 18.86
N PHE A 731 -5.36 -6.05 18.08
CA PHE A 731 -4.65 -4.95 17.41
C PHE A 731 -5.62 -4.02 16.66
N TRP A 732 -6.63 -4.60 16.02
CA TRP A 732 -7.56 -3.87 15.16
C TRP A 732 -8.42 -2.84 15.89
N TYR A 733 -8.77 -3.12 17.14
CA TYR A 733 -9.51 -2.17 17.98
C TYR A 733 -8.55 -1.29 18.78
N LEU A 734 -7.45 -1.86 19.29
CA LEU A 734 -6.52 -1.14 20.15
C LEU A 734 -5.72 -0.06 19.40
N GLN A 735 -5.54 -0.17 18.09
CA GLN A 735 -4.77 0.79 17.29
C GLN A 735 -5.34 2.23 17.29
N ALA A 736 -6.59 2.42 17.72
CA ALA A 736 -7.19 3.73 17.93
C ALA A 736 -6.82 4.35 19.30
N PHE A 737 -6.26 3.56 20.21
CA PHE A 737 -5.94 3.98 21.57
C PHE A 737 -4.48 4.47 21.65
N PRO A 738 -4.21 5.66 22.19
CA PRO A 738 -2.87 6.07 22.61
C PRO A 738 -2.49 5.31 23.91
N ILE A 739 -2.41 3.98 23.83
CA ILE A 739 -2.46 3.10 25.00
C ILE A 739 -1.27 3.26 25.94
N ASP A 740 -0.09 3.58 25.41
CA ASP A 740 1.11 3.88 26.17
C ASP A 740 0.94 5.12 27.06
N ARG A 741 0.23 6.12 26.56
CA ARG A 741 -0.11 7.35 27.30
C ARG A 741 -1.26 7.15 28.27
N ILE A 742 -2.25 6.35 27.89
CA ILE A 742 -3.33 5.95 28.80
C ILE A 742 -2.75 5.21 30.00
N ALA A 743 -1.83 4.26 29.76
CA ALA A 743 -1.17 3.48 30.81
C ALA A 743 -0.39 4.35 31.82
N ALA A 744 0.07 5.54 31.41
CA ALA A 744 0.73 6.47 32.33
C ALA A 744 -0.24 7.29 33.20
N VAL A 745 -1.53 7.29 32.86
CA VAL A 745 -2.57 8.09 33.55
C VAL A 745 -3.44 7.22 34.47
N VAL A 746 -3.80 6.02 34.02
CA VAL A 746 -4.69 5.10 34.76
C VAL A 746 -3.89 4.17 35.66
N ASP A 747 -4.52 3.63 36.71
CA ASP A 747 -3.85 2.76 37.68
C ASP A 747 -3.63 1.34 37.14
N TYR A 748 -4.54 0.86 36.30
CA TYR A 748 -4.41 -0.40 35.59
C TYR A 748 -5.34 -0.44 34.36
N ILE A 749 -5.02 -1.36 33.44
CA ILE A 749 -5.80 -1.62 32.24
C ILE A 749 -6.24 -3.09 32.27
N VAL A 750 -7.54 -3.34 32.16
CA VAL A 750 -8.11 -4.67 32.01
C VAL A 750 -8.14 -5.01 30.53
N TYR A 751 -7.16 -5.77 30.05
CA TYR A 751 -7.19 -6.25 28.67
C TYR A 751 -8.19 -7.39 28.53
N MET A 752 -9.15 -7.22 27.62
CA MET A 752 -10.16 -8.22 27.30
C MET A 752 -9.56 -9.31 26.41
N THR A 753 -8.69 -10.15 26.98
CA THR A 753 -7.99 -11.24 26.29
C THR A 753 -8.85 -12.51 26.18
N TYR A 754 -10.14 -12.31 25.93
CA TYR A 754 -11.18 -13.29 25.67
C TYR A 754 -11.96 -12.84 24.42
N ASP A 755 -12.92 -13.63 23.96
CA ASP A 755 -13.69 -13.34 22.73
C ASP A 755 -12.82 -13.04 21.50
N LEU A 756 -11.59 -13.55 21.49
CA LEU A 756 -10.68 -13.49 20.34
C LEU A 756 -11.24 -14.27 19.15
N HIS A 757 -12.05 -15.29 19.47
CA HIS A 757 -12.71 -16.17 18.54
C HIS A 757 -14.11 -16.52 19.04
N GLY A 758 -15.06 -16.58 18.12
CA GLY A 758 -16.44 -16.93 18.43
C GLY A 758 -17.21 -17.43 17.23
N GLN A 759 -18.50 -17.65 17.41
CA GLN A 759 -19.36 -18.19 16.35
C GLN A 759 -19.44 -17.26 15.13
N TRP A 760 -19.18 -15.97 15.32
CA TRP A 760 -19.09 -14.95 14.27
C TRP A 760 -17.93 -15.19 13.28
N ASP A 761 -16.90 -15.97 13.64
CA ASP A 761 -15.78 -16.32 12.75
C ASP A 761 -16.06 -17.49 11.82
N TYR A 762 -17.19 -18.20 11.97
CA TYR A 762 -17.43 -19.42 11.22
C TYR A 762 -17.48 -19.18 9.69
N GLY A 763 -16.54 -19.79 8.99
CA GLY A 763 -16.35 -19.67 7.53
C GLY A 763 -15.43 -18.52 7.11
N ASN A 764 -14.89 -17.76 8.06
CA ASN A 764 -13.98 -16.65 7.78
C ASN A 764 -12.53 -17.15 7.68
N VAL A 765 -12.00 -17.20 6.44
CA VAL A 765 -10.63 -17.64 6.16
C VAL A 765 -9.55 -16.69 6.70
N ASN A 766 -9.92 -15.49 7.13
CA ASN A 766 -9.01 -14.50 7.71
C ASN A 766 -9.05 -14.50 9.25
N ALA A 767 -9.97 -15.24 9.87
CA ALA A 767 -10.07 -15.30 11.33
C ALA A 767 -8.82 -15.94 11.97
N PHE A 768 -8.22 -16.93 11.31
CA PHE A 768 -7.05 -17.63 11.84
C PHE A 768 -6.14 -18.13 10.73
N ASP A 769 -4.86 -17.73 10.81
CA ASP A 769 -3.82 -18.01 9.81
C ASP A 769 -3.61 -19.51 9.54
N SER A 770 -3.89 -20.35 10.52
CA SER A 770 -3.78 -21.81 10.44
C SER A 770 -5.10 -22.49 10.09
N CYS A 771 -6.13 -21.74 9.66
CA CYS A 771 -7.43 -22.25 9.25
C CYS A 771 -7.85 -21.76 7.85
N ALA A 772 -7.30 -22.38 6.81
CA ALA A 772 -7.60 -22.03 5.42
C ALA A 772 -9.09 -22.16 5.03
N SER A 773 -9.88 -22.95 5.76
CA SER A 773 -11.32 -23.10 5.52
C SER A 773 -12.18 -22.06 6.25
N GLY A 774 -11.63 -21.36 7.24
CA GLY A 774 -12.40 -20.55 8.20
C GLY A 774 -13.35 -21.33 9.10
N LYS A 775 -13.43 -22.67 9.00
CA LYS A 775 -14.42 -23.51 9.71
C LYS A 775 -13.86 -24.26 10.92
N CYS A 776 -12.58 -24.04 11.23
CA CYS A 776 -11.86 -24.75 12.28
C CYS A 776 -12.15 -24.20 13.68
N ILE A 777 -12.75 -23.01 13.75
CA ILE A 777 -13.03 -22.27 14.98
C ILE A 777 -14.53 -22.36 15.23
N ARG A 778 -14.90 -22.98 16.35
CA ARG A 778 -16.31 -23.24 16.73
C ARG A 778 -16.60 -22.98 18.20
N SER A 779 -15.65 -22.47 18.98
CA SER A 779 -15.83 -22.28 20.42
C SER A 779 -15.22 -20.97 20.92
N HIS A 780 -15.94 -20.34 21.86
CA HIS A 780 -15.51 -19.22 22.71
C HIS A 780 -14.33 -19.54 23.67
N GLY A 781 -13.63 -20.66 23.45
CA GLY A 781 -12.62 -21.19 24.35
C GLY A 781 -11.22 -20.84 23.89
N GLU A 782 -10.46 -20.17 24.77
CA GLU A 782 -9.05 -19.81 24.71
C GLU A 782 -8.20 -20.55 23.64
N ILE A 783 -7.89 -19.85 22.55
CA ILE A 783 -6.80 -20.24 21.65
C ILE A 783 -5.68 -19.18 21.80
N GLU A 784 -4.58 -19.62 22.42
CA GLU A 784 -3.29 -18.98 22.68
C GLU A 784 -3.26 -17.44 22.97
N LEU A 785 -3.28 -17.10 24.26
CA LEU A 785 -2.90 -15.80 24.86
C LEU A 785 -1.49 -15.29 24.47
N SER A 786 -0.65 -16.10 23.81
CA SER A 786 0.77 -15.81 23.57
C SER A 786 1.02 -14.65 22.59
N ARG A 787 0.04 -14.32 21.74
CA ARG A 787 0.18 -13.27 20.70
C ARG A 787 -0.36 -11.90 21.13
N VAL A 788 -1.31 -11.85 22.07
CA VAL A 788 -2.03 -10.63 22.47
C VAL A 788 -1.28 -9.75 23.46
N ILE A 789 -0.53 -10.35 24.40
CA ILE A 789 0.09 -9.64 25.55
C ILE A 789 1.17 -8.61 25.13
N ARG A 790 1.61 -8.60 23.86
CA ARG A 790 2.73 -7.76 23.42
C ARG A 790 2.42 -6.28 23.22
N ASN A 791 1.20 -5.91 22.81
CA ASN A 791 0.84 -4.49 22.63
C ASN A 791 0.87 -3.68 23.95
N VAL A 792 0.83 -4.38 25.08
CA VAL A 792 0.80 -3.81 26.44
C VAL A 792 2.21 -3.55 27.00
N SER A 793 3.20 -4.32 26.54
CA SER A 793 4.52 -4.41 27.16
C SER A 793 5.48 -3.25 26.85
N HIS A 794 5.06 -2.22 26.09
CA HIS A 794 5.91 -1.07 25.76
C HIS A 794 5.59 0.20 26.55
N ALA A 795 4.64 0.15 27.50
CA ALA A 795 4.55 1.14 28.55
C ALA A 795 5.63 0.82 29.61
N PRO A 796 6.52 1.75 29.96
CA PRO A 796 7.35 1.58 31.15
C PRO A 796 6.40 1.58 32.35
N LEU A 797 6.04 0.39 32.81
CA LEU A 797 5.53 0.21 34.17
C LEU A 797 6.77 0.23 35.07
N SER A 798 7.16 1.44 35.49
CA SER A 798 8.11 1.65 36.58
C SER A 798 7.38 1.61 37.91
#